data_AF-A0A2V7ANG0-F1
#
_entry.id   AF-A0A2V7ANG0-F1
#
_cell.length_a   1.000
_cell.length_b   1.000
_cell.length_c   1.000
_cell.angle_alpha   90.00
_cell.angle_beta   90.00
_cell.angle_gamma   90.00
#
_symmetry.space_group_name_H-M   'P 1'
#
loop_
_entity.id
_entity.type
_entity.pdbx_description
1 polymer ?
#
loop_
_entity_poly.entity_id
_entity_poly.type
_entity_poly.pdbx_seq_one_letter_code
_entity_poly.pdbx_strand_id
1 'polypeptide(L)'
;MKRLLAGAAMTLAALAAPTSSFALSAQEAILRAKPAVALITARVDAEVTINCGQGPVTVKPRPFIETGTGWLVDGRGWVVTNAHVVDPAHRLPPWVTHELKKTAIDQACVEPALQAQKMARGQRPDLEERLRREMMDVAMAGLRFTPQSQITVLLSNGARFPAEVKKFSAPLLLDTTGKPVKDSGRDLALLKIPDGVYPALSVGTRDVNIGDPVHILGFPGVVLSHELLNQSVTLEASVTNGAISGFKQDAIGQDVLQSDAPAAHGNSGGPAIRDDASLVGVLTFVSLSPSGGAIVQGFNFLIPARDVLKFLADTPVKKTGESAFNVAWEAGLDAFFRDRDELAVQKIQEANRLVSNLADVKRTLAEAEDRAKHPRPRPFPWAWTTFGVSMLSVGTYGGMWGRRWWRNRFRVLPAQVIGFIENGLSPLLVDVRTKTDYETSPLKLPGAVRLDPDDAEKGRIPLDAESNQLLITYCTSPEEATSARFAHLLRQRKFSNVRILKGGLGGWTNARLPVEAKSHLPSIGLEIYKNLTLGDVERRRYKAGETIFREGEDAHAEAYVVHTGSVDIRKRVDGGERLLSTLGEGELLGEMALFRKAPRSASALASTDVELLVIKNERLEWLIRNRPQLTIEILKRLSEWVVSTDHERSQRN
;
A
#
# COMPACT_ATOMS: atom_id res chain seq x y z
N MET A 1 -29.09 15.71 25.86
CA MET A 1 -27.72 15.77 26.43
C MET A 1 -27.22 14.44 27.04
N LYS A 2 -27.70 13.28 26.57
CA LYS A 2 -27.30 11.94 27.08
C LYS A 2 -26.80 10.95 26.01
N ARG A 3 -26.50 11.42 24.79
CA ARG A 3 -25.98 10.57 23.68
C ARG A 3 -24.55 10.92 23.21
N LEU A 4 -23.87 11.85 23.88
CA LEU A 4 -22.51 12.29 23.55
C LEU A 4 -21.41 11.70 24.46
N LEU A 5 -21.78 10.97 25.51
CA LEU A 5 -20.84 10.43 26.51
C LEU A 5 -20.50 8.94 26.32
N ALA A 6 -21.14 8.24 25.38
CA ALA A 6 -20.86 6.82 25.12
C ALA A 6 -19.65 6.60 24.18
N GLY A 7 -19.15 7.65 23.51
CA GLY A 7 -18.02 7.55 22.57
C GLY A 7 -16.64 7.69 23.22
N ALA A 8 -16.55 8.10 24.49
CA ALA A 8 -15.28 8.36 25.17
C ALA A 8 -14.76 7.20 26.03
N ALA A 9 -15.60 6.19 26.31
CA ALA A 9 -15.22 5.04 27.14
C ALA A 9 -14.64 3.86 26.34
N MET A 10 -14.72 3.89 25.00
CA MET A 10 -14.26 2.79 24.12
C MET A 10 -12.87 3.02 23.50
N THR A 11 -12.16 4.08 23.90
CA THR A 11 -10.82 4.42 23.38
C THR A 11 -9.69 4.25 24.39
N LEU A 12 -9.96 4.00 25.68
CA LEU A 12 -8.92 3.77 26.69
C LEU A 12 -8.58 2.29 26.94
N ALA A 13 -9.33 1.34 26.38
CA ALA A 13 -9.05 -0.09 26.53
C ALA A 13 -8.04 -0.65 25.50
N ALA A 14 -7.61 0.15 24.51
CA ALA A 14 -6.69 -0.28 23.46
C ALA A 14 -5.19 -0.08 23.79
N LEU A 15 -4.85 0.40 24.99
CA LEU A 15 -3.46 0.70 25.40
C LEU A 15 -2.84 -0.34 26.34
N ALA A 16 -3.55 -1.41 26.65
CA ALA A 16 -3.01 -2.57 27.36
C ALA A 16 -3.17 -3.82 26.49
N ALA A 17 -2.47 -3.85 25.36
CA ALA A 17 -2.18 -5.13 24.73
C ALA A 17 -1.36 -5.95 25.74
N PRO A 18 -1.76 -7.18 26.07
CA PRO A 18 -0.88 -8.07 26.82
C PRO A 18 0.42 -8.18 26.03
N THR A 19 1.56 -8.08 26.71
CA THR A 19 2.86 -8.39 26.13
C THR A 19 2.88 -9.87 25.74
N SER A 20 2.30 -10.20 24.60
CA SER A 20 2.53 -11.48 23.95
C SER A 20 4.03 -11.59 23.75
N SER A 21 4.66 -12.60 24.35
CA SER A 21 6.03 -12.96 23.99
C SER A 21 6.00 -13.23 22.49
N PHE A 22 6.54 -12.32 21.69
CA PHE A 22 6.62 -12.51 20.25
C PHE A 22 7.41 -13.80 20.03
N ALA A 23 6.83 -14.72 19.26
CA ALA A 23 7.57 -15.89 18.78
C ALA A 23 8.82 -15.39 18.06
N LEU A 24 9.97 -16.00 18.34
CA LEU A 24 11.22 -15.62 17.69
C LEU A 24 11.07 -15.76 16.17
N SER A 25 11.74 -14.89 15.42
CA SER A 25 11.90 -15.12 13.98
C SER A 25 12.85 -16.31 13.75
N ALA A 26 12.72 -17.00 12.61
CA ALA A 26 13.64 -18.08 12.25
C ALA A 26 15.11 -17.62 12.24
N GLN A 27 15.36 -16.38 11.79
CA GLN A 27 16.71 -15.79 11.83
C GLN A 27 17.21 -15.63 13.27
N GLU A 28 16.38 -15.13 14.17
CA GLU A 28 16.73 -14.97 15.58
C GLU A 28 17.00 -16.32 16.25
N ALA A 29 16.18 -17.33 15.97
CA ALA A 29 16.37 -18.68 16.48
C ALA A 29 17.71 -19.28 16.04
N ILE A 30 18.05 -19.14 14.75
CA ILE A 30 19.34 -19.56 14.20
C ILE A 30 20.49 -18.80 14.88
N LEU A 31 20.39 -17.48 15.04
CA LEU A 31 21.45 -16.67 15.67
C LEU A 31 21.65 -17.03 17.16
N ARG A 32 20.60 -17.47 17.86
CA ARG A 32 20.73 -17.98 19.24
C ARG A 32 21.48 -19.31 19.30
N ALA A 33 21.21 -20.23 18.36
CA ALA A 33 21.78 -21.57 18.38
C ALA A 33 23.17 -21.69 17.76
N LYS A 34 23.39 -21.03 16.62
CA LYS A 34 24.57 -21.20 15.76
C LYS A 34 25.92 -20.99 16.46
N PRO A 35 26.09 -20.04 17.41
CA PRO A 35 27.35 -19.91 18.16
C PRO A 35 27.78 -21.17 18.92
N ALA A 36 26.84 -22.01 19.35
CA ALA A 36 27.11 -23.24 20.09
C ALA A 36 27.56 -24.41 19.18
N VAL A 37 27.45 -24.27 17.86
CA VAL A 37 27.76 -25.32 16.88
C VAL A 37 29.24 -25.30 16.54
N ALA A 38 29.87 -26.46 16.50
CA ALA A 38 31.30 -26.65 16.34
C ALA A 38 31.62 -27.75 15.35
N LEU A 39 32.77 -27.61 14.66
CA LEU A 39 33.31 -28.63 13.79
C LEU A 39 34.09 -29.64 14.66
N ILE A 40 33.76 -30.92 14.50
CA ILE A 40 34.44 -32.02 15.19
C ILE A 40 35.38 -32.68 14.20
N THR A 41 36.63 -32.91 14.61
CA THR A 41 37.60 -33.67 13.82
C THR A 41 38.13 -34.83 14.65
N ALA A 42 38.02 -36.03 14.12
CA ALA A 42 38.64 -37.24 14.64
C ALA A 42 39.83 -37.58 13.75
N ARG A 43 41.03 -37.36 14.27
CA ARG A 43 42.29 -37.57 13.56
C ARG A 43 43.03 -38.75 14.15
N VAL A 44 43.49 -39.64 13.28
CA VAL A 44 44.38 -40.76 13.63
C VAL A 44 45.65 -40.64 12.81
N ASP A 45 46.72 -40.23 13.47
CA ASP A 45 48.08 -40.35 12.98
C ASP A 45 48.61 -41.76 13.29
N ALA A 46 49.60 -42.22 12.52
CA ALA A 46 50.27 -43.47 12.82
C ALA A 46 51.75 -43.40 12.43
N GLU A 47 52.57 -44.12 13.19
CA GLU A 47 53.93 -44.45 12.80
C GLU A 47 53.97 -45.97 12.55
N VAL A 48 54.39 -46.34 11.33
CA VAL A 48 54.35 -47.73 10.87
C VAL A 48 55.74 -48.16 10.45
N THR A 49 56.30 -49.16 11.13
CA THR A 49 57.56 -49.80 10.76
C THR A 49 57.27 -51.09 10.01
N ILE A 50 57.77 -51.19 8.79
CA ILE A 50 57.50 -52.27 7.83
C ILE A 50 58.82 -52.78 7.27
N ASN A 51 58.94 -54.08 7.02
CA ASN A 51 60.08 -54.64 6.30
C ASN A 51 59.61 -55.17 4.94
N CYS A 52 60.01 -54.51 3.85
CA CYS A 52 59.66 -54.90 2.49
C CYS A 52 60.69 -55.86 1.86
N GLY A 53 61.54 -56.52 2.67
CA GLY A 53 62.59 -57.43 2.22
C GLY A 53 64.00 -56.83 2.15
N GLN A 54 64.16 -55.52 2.35
CA GLN A 54 65.46 -54.82 2.39
C GLN A 54 65.83 -54.26 3.77
N GLY A 55 65.10 -54.65 4.82
CA GLY A 55 65.26 -54.15 6.19
C GLY A 55 64.07 -53.30 6.64
N PRO A 56 63.98 -52.99 7.96
CA PRO A 56 62.87 -52.22 8.51
C PRO A 56 62.94 -50.75 8.10
N VAL A 57 61.83 -50.25 7.55
CA VAL A 57 61.61 -48.85 7.17
C VAL A 57 60.44 -48.32 7.98
N THR A 58 60.58 -47.12 8.55
CA THR A 58 59.49 -46.45 9.28
C THR A 58 58.91 -45.34 8.43
N VAL A 59 57.59 -45.36 8.24
CA VAL A 59 56.84 -44.36 7.49
C VAL A 59 55.71 -43.78 8.34
N LYS A 60 55.34 -42.54 8.04
CA LYS A 60 54.19 -41.84 8.61
C LYS A 60 53.14 -41.66 7.51
N PRO A 61 52.18 -42.59 7.36
CA PRO A 61 51.13 -42.48 6.36
C PRO A 61 50.32 -41.20 6.54
N ARG A 62 49.62 -40.79 5.48
CA ARG A 62 48.66 -39.67 5.59
C ARG A 62 47.65 -40.01 6.71
N PRO A 63 47.37 -39.06 7.62
CA PRO A 63 46.48 -39.32 8.74
C PRO A 63 45.07 -39.61 8.23
N PHE A 64 44.37 -40.50 8.94
CA PHE A 64 42.95 -40.67 8.75
C PHE A 64 42.25 -39.51 9.46
N ILE A 65 41.38 -38.79 8.77
CA ILE A 65 40.62 -37.69 9.33
C ILE A 65 39.16 -37.89 8.99
N GLU A 66 38.33 -37.98 10.02
CA GLU A 66 36.89 -37.90 9.91
C GLU A 66 36.41 -36.57 10.46
N THR A 67 35.44 -35.96 9.79
CA THR A 67 34.86 -34.69 10.20
C THR A 67 33.36 -34.82 10.37
N GLY A 68 32.83 -34.10 11.35
CA GLY A 68 31.41 -34.03 11.61
C GLY A 68 31.08 -32.74 12.34
N THR A 69 29.83 -32.63 12.74
CA THR A 69 29.34 -31.50 13.52
C THR A 69 29.12 -31.94 14.97
N GLY A 70 29.28 -31.02 15.89
CA GLY A 70 28.85 -31.17 17.28
C GLY A 70 28.36 -29.84 17.79
N TRP A 71 27.83 -29.83 19.02
CA TRP A 71 27.38 -28.61 19.65
C TRP A 71 27.59 -28.65 21.15
N LEU A 72 27.86 -27.48 21.72
CA LEU A 72 27.96 -27.28 23.15
C LEU A 72 26.58 -27.41 23.78
N VAL A 73 26.41 -28.38 24.67
CA VAL A 73 25.13 -28.62 25.36
C VAL A 73 25.02 -27.81 26.65
N ASP A 74 26.14 -27.37 27.21
CA ASP A 74 26.18 -26.40 28.30
C ASP A 74 27.39 -25.45 28.16
N GLY A 75 27.39 -24.39 28.96
CA GLY A 75 28.42 -23.35 28.91
C GLY A 75 29.77 -23.75 29.53
N ARG A 76 29.92 -24.99 30.03
CA ARG A 76 31.13 -25.48 30.73
C ARG A 76 32.02 -26.35 29.82
N GLY A 77 31.68 -26.46 28.54
CA GLY A 77 32.49 -27.20 27.57
C GLY A 77 32.09 -28.67 27.43
N TRP A 78 30.83 -29.01 27.72
CA TRP A 78 30.27 -30.31 27.34
C TRP A 78 29.72 -30.24 25.91
N VAL A 79 30.12 -31.19 25.06
CA VAL A 79 29.79 -31.18 23.63
C VAL A 79 29.11 -32.49 23.26
N VAL A 80 28.01 -32.43 22.51
CA VAL A 80 27.36 -33.62 21.95
C VAL A 80 27.64 -33.69 20.45
N THR A 81 27.85 -34.90 19.94
CA THR A 81 28.01 -35.23 18.52
C THR A 81 27.54 -36.67 18.28
N ASN A 82 27.60 -37.16 17.04
CA ASN A 82 27.40 -38.58 16.79
C ASN A 82 28.60 -39.42 17.21
N ALA A 83 28.31 -40.67 17.58
CA ALA A 83 29.37 -41.60 17.97
C ALA A 83 30.26 -41.97 16.80
N HIS A 84 29.70 -42.20 15.60
CA HIS A 84 30.49 -42.55 14.42
C HIS A 84 31.52 -41.48 14.04
N VAL A 85 31.21 -40.19 14.29
CA VAL A 85 32.13 -39.07 13.99
C VAL A 85 33.42 -39.17 14.81
N VAL A 86 33.35 -39.67 16.04
CA VAL A 86 34.50 -39.78 16.95
C VAL A 86 35.04 -41.19 17.09
N ASP A 87 34.31 -42.18 16.57
CA ASP A 87 34.66 -43.60 16.65
C ASP A 87 36.06 -43.93 16.12
N PRO A 88 36.51 -43.38 14.96
CA PRO A 88 37.84 -43.63 14.42
C PRO A 88 38.98 -43.33 15.39
N ALA A 89 38.85 -42.24 16.16
CA ALA A 89 39.85 -41.79 17.13
C ALA A 89 39.58 -42.29 18.56
N HIS A 90 38.37 -42.77 18.86
CA HIS A 90 38.00 -43.25 20.20
C HIS A 90 38.26 -44.75 20.38
N ARG A 91 37.71 -45.59 19.49
CA ARG A 91 37.83 -47.05 19.56
C ARG A 91 38.83 -47.65 18.58
N LEU A 92 39.27 -46.87 17.58
CA LEU A 92 40.21 -47.33 16.52
C LEU A 92 39.72 -48.62 15.84
N PRO A 93 38.57 -48.59 15.15
CA PRO A 93 37.99 -49.78 14.55
C PRO A 93 38.93 -50.40 13.49
N PRO A 94 38.85 -51.72 13.25
CA PRO A 94 39.81 -52.43 12.41
C PRO A 94 39.98 -51.84 11.00
N TRP A 95 38.91 -51.33 10.40
CA TRP A 95 38.94 -50.75 9.06
C TRP A 95 39.81 -49.48 8.97
N VAL A 96 39.87 -48.64 10.01
CA VAL A 96 40.77 -47.48 10.07
C VAL A 96 42.22 -47.94 10.12
N THR A 97 42.52 -48.93 10.96
CA THR A 97 43.88 -49.48 11.06
C THR A 97 44.30 -50.17 9.77
N HIS A 98 43.38 -50.85 9.08
CA HIS A 98 43.63 -51.47 7.79
C HIS A 98 43.96 -50.42 6.72
N GLU A 99 43.21 -49.33 6.66
CA GLU A 99 43.44 -48.26 5.68
C GLU A 99 44.79 -47.55 5.91
N LEU A 100 45.14 -47.26 7.17
CA LEU A 100 46.43 -46.67 7.52
C LEU A 100 47.60 -47.60 7.20
N LYS A 101 47.47 -48.91 7.50
CA LYS A 101 48.48 -49.92 7.17
C LYS A 101 48.64 -50.05 5.66
N LYS A 102 47.53 -50.12 4.91
CA LYS A 102 47.55 -50.16 3.45
C LYS A 102 48.28 -48.96 2.86
N THR A 103 47.95 -47.75 3.33
CA THR A 103 48.62 -46.52 2.90
C THR A 103 50.11 -46.53 3.23
N ALA A 104 50.48 -47.04 4.41
CA ALA A 104 51.88 -47.18 4.80
C ALA A 104 52.64 -48.18 3.92
N ILE A 105 52.03 -49.31 3.56
CA ILE A 105 52.61 -50.32 2.66
C ILE A 105 52.78 -49.76 1.24
N ASP A 106 51.78 -49.04 0.75
CA ASP A 106 51.87 -48.37 -0.55
C ASP A 106 53.08 -47.42 -0.59
N GLN A 107 53.29 -46.61 0.46
CA GLN A 107 54.41 -45.67 0.55
C GLN A 107 55.77 -46.35 0.80
N ALA A 108 55.83 -47.35 1.67
CA ALA A 108 57.09 -47.98 2.10
C ALA A 108 57.59 -49.03 1.12
N CYS A 109 56.68 -49.77 0.47
CA CYS A 109 57.03 -50.92 -0.36
C CYS A 109 56.68 -50.70 -1.84
N VAL A 110 55.45 -50.29 -2.15
CA VAL A 110 54.94 -50.26 -3.54
C VAL A 110 55.55 -49.09 -4.34
N GLU A 111 55.55 -47.88 -3.79
CA GLU A 111 56.12 -46.70 -4.46
C GLU A 111 57.62 -46.87 -4.78
N PRO A 112 58.49 -47.32 -3.86
CA PRO A 112 59.88 -47.63 -4.17
C PRO A 112 60.05 -48.75 -5.21
N ALA A 113 59.21 -49.80 -5.17
CA ALA A 113 59.25 -50.89 -6.14
C ALA A 113 58.87 -50.42 -7.56
N LEU A 114 57.89 -49.54 -7.68
CA LEU A 114 57.53 -48.89 -8.95
C LEU A 114 58.66 -47.99 -9.45
N GLN A 115 59.28 -47.20 -8.56
CA GLN A 115 60.41 -46.34 -8.90
C GLN A 115 61.63 -47.14 -9.37
N ALA A 116 61.92 -48.28 -8.76
CA ALA A 116 62.98 -49.19 -9.19
C ALA A 116 62.77 -49.69 -10.63
N GLN A 117 61.51 -49.79 -11.07
CA GLN A 117 61.11 -50.12 -12.44
C GLN A 117 60.95 -48.88 -13.34
N LYS A 118 61.31 -47.68 -12.87
CA LYS A 118 61.14 -46.39 -13.55
C LYS A 118 59.69 -46.09 -13.95
N MET A 119 58.74 -46.54 -13.14
CA MET A 119 57.31 -46.34 -13.38
C MET A 119 56.72 -45.31 -12.42
N ALA A 120 55.81 -44.49 -12.92
CA ALA A 120 55.02 -43.56 -12.12
C ALA A 120 53.73 -44.23 -11.60
N ARG A 121 53.21 -43.73 -10.48
CA ARG A 121 51.93 -44.20 -9.90
C ARG A 121 50.79 -44.04 -10.90
N GLY A 122 49.92 -45.05 -11.01
CA GLY A 122 48.80 -45.04 -11.95
C GLY A 122 49.15 -45.30 -13.43
N GLN A 123 50.45 -45.37 -13.80
CA GLN A 123 50.86 -45.69 -15.17
C GLN A 123 50.53 -47.15 -15.55
N ARG A 124 50.57 -48.07 -14.58
CA ARG A 124 50.18 -49.49 -14.71
C ARG A 124 49.39 -49.95 -13.47
N PRO A 125 48.07 -49.66 -13.42
CA PRO A 125 47.24 -50.00 -12.25
C PRO A 125 47.18 -51.50 -11.95
N ASP A 126 47.25 -52.33 -12.99
CA ASP A 126 47.26 -53.79 -12.87
C ASP A 126 48.53 -54.32 -12.20
N LEU A 127 49.69 -53.72 -12.51
CA LEU A 127 50.97 -54.08 -11.91
C LEU A 127 51.06 -53.55 -10.48
N GLU A 128 50.60 -52.32 -10.25
CA GLU A 128 50.55 -51.70 -8.93
C GLU A 128 49.68 -52.52 -7.97
N GLU A 129 48.51 -52.99 -8.41
CA GLU A 129 47.66 -53.87 -7.60
C GLU A 129 48.27 -55.26 -7.34
N ARG A 130 48.98 -55.84 -8.31
CA ARG A 130 49.73 -57.09 -8.09
C ARG A 130 50.85 -56.90 -7.06
N LEU A 131 51.68 -55.87 -7.24
CA LEU A 131 52.77 -55.52 -6.31
C LEU A 131 52.22 -55.23 -4.92
N ARG A 132 51.09 -54.51 -4.82
CA ARG A 132 50.42 -54.25 -3.54
C ARG A 132 50.05 -55.53 -2.82
N ARG A 133 49.45 -56.51 -3.52
CA ARG A 133 49.09 -57.81 -2.93
C ARG A 133 50.32 -58.59 -2.47
N GLU A 134 51.33 -58.72 -3.33
CA GLU A 134 52.58 -59.41 -3.00
C GLU A 134 53.30 -58.77 -1.81
N MET A 135 53.41 -57.44 -1.81
CA MET A 135 54.08 -56.71 -0.73
C MET A 135 53.24 -56.67 0.54
N MET A 136 51.90 -56.71 0.47
CA MET A 136 51.04 -56.77 1.65
C MET A 136 51.33 -58.03 2.47
N ASP A 137 51.39 -59.20 1.82
CA ASP A 137 51.64 -60.47 2.53
C ASP A 137 53.02 -60.48 3.21
N VAL A 138 54.05 -59.95 2.55
CA VAL A 138 55.41 -59.84 3.09
C VAL A 138 55.49 -58.80 4.21
N ALA A 139 54.92 -57.62 3.98
CA ALA A 139 54.98 -56.48 4.90
C ALA A 139 54.26 -56.76 6.22
N MET A 140 53.15 -57.51 6.18
CA MET A 140 52.36 -57.82 7.37
C MET A 140 53.11 -58.71 8.36
N ALA A 141 54.09 -59.51 7.89
CA ALA A 141 54.98 -60.30 8.73
C ALA A 141 56.05 -59.41 9.38
N GLY A 142 55.75 -58.87 10.56
CA GLY A 142 56.68 -58.03 11.35
C GLY A 142 56.36 -56.54 11.37
N LEU A 143 55.20 -56.14 10.83
CA LEU A 143 54.69 -54.77 10.88
C LEU A 143 54.47 -54.31 12.32
N ARG A 144 55.09 -53.18 12.71
CA ARG A 144 54.78 -52.48 13.97
C ARG A 144 53.95 -51.24 13.66
N PHE A 145 52.82 -51.10 14.34
CA PHE A 145 51.86 -50.01 14.14
C PHE A 145 51.64 -49.27 15.47
N THR A 146 51.97 -47.98 15.50
CA THR A 146 51.80 -47.12 16.68
C THR A 146 50.83 -45.99 16.34
N PRO A 147 49.53 -46.11 16.66
CA PRO A 147 48.55 -45.07 16.39
C PRO A 147 48.63 -43.93 17.42
N GLN A 148 48.34 -42.73 16.98
CA GLN A 148 48.13 -41.54 17.81
C GLN A 148 46.79 -40.92 17.41
N SER A 149 45.83 -40.95 18.34
CA SER A 149 44.47 -40.49 18.09
C SER A 149 44.20 -39.18 18.81
N GLN A 150 43.52 -38.26 18.13
CA GLN A 150 43.14 -36.96 18.69
C GLN A 150 41.75 -36.57 18.20
N ILE A 151 40.89 -36.16 19.14
CA ILE A 151 39.61 -35.53 18.83
C ILE A 151 39.74 -34.04 19.12
N THR A 152 39.34 -33.20 18.17
CA THR A 152 39.39 -31.74 18.31
C THR A 152 38.02 -31.13 18.04
N VAL A 153 37.63 -30.17 18.86
CA VAL A 153 36.46 -29.30 18.68
C VAL A 153 36.93 -27.94 18.19
N LEU A 154 36.41 -27.49 17.05
CA LEU A 154 36.73 -26.20 16.46
C LEU A 154 35.51 -25.29 16.51
N LEU A 155 35.65 -24.13 17.14
CA LEU A 155 34.60 -23.10 17.20
C LEU A 155 34.70 -22.15 16.00
N SER A 156 33.63 -21.37 15.76
CA SER A 156 33.54 -20.45 14.62
C SER A 156 34.51 -19.27 14.66
N ASN A 157 35.15 -19.01 15.80
CA ASN A 157 36.24 -18.04 15.93
C ASN A 157 37.62 -18.64 15.60
N GLY A 158 37.69 -19.91 15.21
CA GLY A 158 38.93 -20.64 14.91
C GLY A 158 39.64 -21.25 16.11
N ALA A 159 39.10 -21.08 17.33
CA ALA A 159 39.65 -21.73 18.52
C ALA A 159 39.52 -23.25 18.42
N ARG A 160 40.60 -23.96 18.77
CA ARG A 160 40.70 -25.42 18.69
C ARG A 160 40.92 -26.00 20.07
N PHE A 161 40.08 -26.94 20.48
CA PHE A 161 40.16 -27.56 21.79
C PHE A 161 40.33 -29.08 21.64
N PRO A 162 41.33 -29.69 22.30
CA PRO A 162 41.34 -31.14 22.43
C PRO A 162 40.12 -31.58 23.24
N ALA A 163 39.53 -32.71 22.87
CA ALA A 163 38.33 -33.22 23.51
C ALA A 163 38.48 -34.70 23.90
N GLU A 164 37.89 -35.05 25.03
CA GLU A 164 37.84 -36.42 25.53
C GLU A 164 36.41 -36.97 25.48
N VAL A 165 36.25 -38.21 25.04
CA VAL A 165 34.96 -38.91 25.09
C VAL A 165 34.68 -39.32 26.53
N LYS A 166 33.58 -38.82 27.09
CA LYS A 166 33.14 -39.12 28.47
C LYS A 166 31.95 -40.06 28.54
N LYS A 167 31.13 -40.10 27.48
CA LYS A 167 30.04 -41.08 27.33
C LYS A 167 29.90 -41.42 25.85
N PHE A 168 29.66 -42.69 25.53
CA PHE A 168 29.62 -43.19 24.15
C PHE A 168 28.49 -44.19 23.99
N SER A 169 27.70 -44.02 22.94
CA SER A 169 26.65 -44.93 22.50
C SER A 169 26.89 -45.26 21.04
N ALA A 170 27.36 -46.48 20.76
CA ALA A 170 27.86 -46.86 19.45
C ALA A 170 26.82 -46.65 18.33
N PRO A 171 27.27 -46.43 17.08
CA PRO A 171 26.37 -46.38 15.94
C PRO A 171 25.65 -47.72 15.73
N LEU A 172 24.49 -47.66 15.10
CA LEU A 172 23.80 -48.85 14.61
C LEU A 172 24.61 -49.47 13.46
N LEU A 173 25.16 -50.66 13.70
CA LEU A 173 25.89 -51.42 12.68
C LEU A 173 25.12 -52.70 12.38
N LEU A 174 25.07 -53.07 11.11
CA LEU A 174 24.53 -54.35 10.65
C LEU A 174 25.68 -55.31 10.34
N ASP A 175 25.50 -56.58 10.69
CA ASP A 175 26.40 -57.64 10.29
C ASP A 175 26.23 -58.01 8.81
N THR A 176 27.03 -58.97 8.32
CA THR A 176 26.98 -59.44 6.93
C THR A 176 25.66 -60.12 6.55
N THR A 177 24.82 -60.45 7.54
CA THR A 177 23.47 -61.01 7.36
C THR A 177 22.37 -59.96 7.44
N GLY A 178 22.74 -58.68 7.62
CA GLY A 178 21.81 -57.56 7.75
C GLY A 178 21.17 -57.43 9.14
N LYS A 179 21.69 -58.13 10.16
CA LYS A 179 21.18 -58.05 11.54
C LYS A 179 21.98 -57.05 12.37
N PRO A 180 21.34 -56.33 13.30
CA PRO A 180 22.06 -55.42 14.21
C PRO A 180 23.11 -56.14 15.05
N VAL A 181 24.32 -55.55 15.10
CA VAL A 181 25.39 -56.03 15.98
C VAL A 181 24.99 -55.78 17.45
N LYS A 182 25.36 -56.70 18.35
CA LYS A 182 24.92 -56.71 19.77
C LYS A 182 25.19 -55.40 20.52
N ASP A 183 26.28 -54.71 20.20
CA ASP A 183 26.70 -53.47 20.87
C ASP A 183 26.16 -52.20 20.19
N SER A 184 25.18 -52.32 19.27
CA SER A 184 24.55 -51.18 18.60
C SER A 184 23.82 -50.29 19.61
N GLY A 185 24.03 -48.97 19.49
CA GLY A 185 23.46 -47.96 20.37
C GLY A 185 22.70 -46.88 19.60
N ARG A 186 22.71 -45.67 20.15
CA ARG A 186 21.96 -44.50 19.65
C ARG A 186 22.76 -43.59 18.75
N ASP A 187 24.02 -43.94 18.46
CA ASP A 187 24.95 -43.09 17.71
C ASP A 187 25.17 -41.71 18.36
N LEU A 188 25.43 -41.66 19.66
CA LEU A 188 25.67 -40.42 20.41
C LEU A 188 26.98 -40.50 21.20
N ALA A 189 27.75 -39.41 21.18
CA ALA A 189 28.92 -39.23 22.03
C ALA A 189 28.84 -37.92 22.81
N LEU A 190 29.23 -37.97 24.08
CA LEU A 190 29.43 -36.80 24.94
C LEU A 190 30.93 -36.57 25.10
N LEU A 191 31.39 -35.41 24.66
CA LEU A 191 32.77 -34.97 24.75
C LEU A 191 32.92 -33.91 25.83
N LYS A 192 34.15 -33.79 26.35
CA LYS A 192 34.56 -32.70 27.24
C LYS A 192 35.76 -31.97 26.66
N ILE A 193 35.62 -30.66 26.45
CA ILE A 193 36.72 -29.73 26.19
C ILE A 193 37.16 -29.05 27.50
N PRO A 194 38.28 -28.30 27.55
CA PRO A 194 38.67 -27.57 28.76
C PRO A 194 37.54 -26.72 29.36
N ASP A 195 37.54 -26.55 30.68
CA ASP A 195 36.55 -25.71 31.35
C ASP A 195 36.70 -24.25 30.90
N GLY A 196 35.57 -23.57 30.75
CA GLY A 196 35.51 -22.20 30.25
C GLY A 196 34.09 -21.68 30.22
N VAL A 197 33.88 -20.57 29.52
CA VAL A 197 32.56 -20.02 29.19
C VAL A 197 32.34 -20.22 27.70
N TYR A 198 31.27 -20.92 27.35
CA TYR A 198 30.95 -21.24 25.97
C TYR A 198 29.48 -20.96 25.66
N PRO A 199 29.11 -20.62 24.41
CA PRO A 199 27.72 -20.68 23.98
C PRO A 199 27.16 -22.08 24.18
N ALA A 200 25.86 -22.20 24.48
CA ALA A 200 25.22 -23.49 24.72
C ALA A 200 23.86 -23.57 24.04
N LEU A 201 23.53 -24.76 23.52
CA LEU A 201 22.22 -25.03 22.92
C LEU A 201 21.31 -25.76 23.92
N SER A 202 20.10 -25.25 24.09
CA SER A 202 19.07 -25.90 24.91
C SER A 202 18.46 -27.10 24.18
N VAL A 203 18.10 -28.13 24.94
CA VAL A 203 17.43 -29.31 24.40
C VAL A 203 15.93 -29.19 24.63
N GLY A 204 15.14 -29.22 23.55
CA GLY A 204 13.69 -29.10 23.62
C GLY A 204 13.05 -30.30 24.32
N THR A 205 12.03 -30.04 25.15
CA THR A 205 11.23 -31.07 25.84
C THR A 205 9.87 -31.29 25.19
N ARG A 206 9.49 -30.44 24.25
CA ARG A 206 8.20 -30.50 23.57
C ARG A 206 8.19 -31.60 22.51
N ASP A 207 7.05 -32.28 22.42
CA ASP A 207 6.82 -33.26 21.36
C ASP A 207 6.85 -32.64 19.96
N VAL A 208 7.31 -33.44 19.02
CA VAL A 208 7.51 -33.08 17.62
C VAL A 208 6.33 -33.58 16.81
N ASN A 209 5.84 -32.75 15.88
CA ASN A 209 4.75 -33.06 14.96
C ASN A 209 5.24 -33.02 13.51
N ILE A 210 4.55 -33.72 12.61
CA ILE A 210 4.77 -33.60 11.17
C ILE A 210 4.44 -32.17 10.73
N GLY A 211 5.30 -31.59 9.90
CA GLY A 211 5.21 -30.20 9.43
C GLY A 211 5.87 -29.18 10.35
N ASP A 212 6.37 -29.59 11.52
CA ASP A 212 7.17 -28.71 12.37
C ASP A 212 8.41 -28.24 11.61
N PRO A 213 8.70 -26.93 11.54
CA PRO A 213 9.89 -26.42 10.88
C PRO A 213 11.14 -26.87 11.62
N VAL A 214 12.18 -27.20 10.84
CA VAL A 214 13.48 -27.60 11.36
C VAL A 214 14.62 -26.93 10.60
N HIS A 215 15.62 -26.49 11.35
CA HIS A 215 16.84 -25.90 10.84
C HIS A 215 18.02 -26.77 11.29
N ILE A 216 18.66 -27.48 10.37
CA ILE A 216 19.85 -28.29 10.66
C ILE A 216 21.07 -27.40 10.53
N LEU A 217 21.86 -27.33 11.60
CA LEU A 217 23.12 -26.58 11.63
C LEU A 217 24.31 -27.55 11.57
N GLY A 218 25.29 -27.27 10.72
CA GLY A 218 26.50 -28.08 10.67
C GLY A 218 27.51 -27.71 9.60
N PHE A 219 28.49 -28.59 9.40
CA PHE A 219 29.64 -28.38 8.53
C PHE A 219 29.63 -29.39 7.38
N PRO A 220 28.80 -29.16 6.34
CA PRO A 220 28.74 -30.07 5.20
C PRO A 220 30.11 -30.11 4.50
N GLY A 221 30.62 -31.32 4.25
CA GLY A 221 31.91 -31.57 3.61
C GLY A 221 32.04 -30.86 2.25
N VAL A 222 30.93 -30.76 1.51
CA VAL A 222 30.87 -30.04 0.23
C VAL A 222 31.17 -28.53 0.35
N VAL A 223 30.97 -27.93 1.52
CA VAL A 223 31.35 -26.53 1.80
C VAL A 223 32.78 -26.48 2.33
N LEU A 224 33.20 -27.44 3.16
CA LEU A 224 34.56 -27.52 3.71
C LEU A 224 35.64 -27.70 2.64
N SER A 225 35.34 -28.43 1.56
CA SER A 225 36.27 -28.72 0.47
C SER A 225 35.97 -27.94 -0.82
N HIS A 226 35.14 -26.90 -0.78
CA HIS A 226 34.73 -26.17 -1.97
C HIS A 226 35.85 -25.27 -2.51
N GLU A 227 36.26 -25.46 -3.76
CA GLU A 227 37.42 -24.79 -4.37
C GLU A 227 37.28 -23.26 -4.49
N LEU A 228 36.04 -22.76 -4.62
CA LEU A 228 35.75 -21.32 -4.76
C LEU A 228 35.60 -20.57 -3.42
N LEU A 229 35.61 -21.26 -2.28
CA LEU A 229 35.41 -20.63 -0.97
C LEU A 229 36.73 -20.35 -0.25
N ASN A 230 36.78 -19.25 0.50
CA ASN A 230 37.92 -18.93 1.35
C ASN A 230 37.94 -19.88 2.57
N GLN A 231 39.12 -20.37 2.96
CA GLN A 231 39.32 -21.25 4.12
C GLN A 231 38.87 -20.65 5.46
N SER A 232 38.66 -19.34 5.56
CA SER A 232 38.06 -18.71 6.73
C SER A 232 36.55 -18.91 6.85
N VAL A 233 35.85 -19.16 5.72
CA VAL A 233 34.39 -19.39 5.65
C VAL A 233 34.02 -20.82 6.05
N THR A 234 34.98 -21.76 6.00
CA THR A 234 34.76 -23.17 6.37
C THR A 234 34.59 -23.40 7.88
N LEU A 235 34.85 -22.38 8.70
CA LEU A 235 34.64 -22.40 10.15
C LEU A 235 33.25 -21.88 10.57
N GLU A 236 32.44 -21.38 9.64
CA GLU A 236 31.06 -20.99 9.90
C GLU A 236 30.11 -22.16 9.59
N ALA A 237 29.25 -22.50 10.54
CA ALA A 237 28.24 -23.53 10.32
C ALA A 237 27.26 -23.10 9.22
N SER A 238 26.96 -24.02 8.30
CA SER A 238 25.87 -23.90 7.34
C SER A 238 24.54 -24.23 8.01
N VAL A 239 23.46 -23.69 7.44
CA VAL A 239 22.09 -23.95 7.92
C VAL A 239 21.26 -24.46 6.74
N THR A 240 20.61 -25.61 6.91
CA THR A 240 19.63 -26.12 5.95
C THR A 240 18.26 -26.15 6.59
N ASN A 241 17.25 -25.74 5.83
CA ASN A 241 15.88 -25.57 6.30
C ASN A 241 14.99 -26.65 5.70
N GLY A 242 14.02 -27.12 6.48
CA GLY A 242 12.97 -28.03 6.05
C GLY A 242 11.93 -28.19 7.15
N ALA A 243 11.27 -29.33 7.17
CA ALA A 243 10.29 -29.71 8.16
C ALA A 243 10.43 -31.20 8.54
N ILE A 244 9.83 -31.55 9.66
CA ILE A 244 9.65 -32.94 10.05
C ILE A 244 8.65 -33.59 9.10
N SER A 245 9.11 -34.56 8.32
CA SER A 245 8.34 -35.21 7.26
C SER A 245 7.78 -36.57 7.66
N GLY A 246 8.20 -37.12 8.81
CA GLY A 246 7.60 -38.34 9.35
C GLY A 246 8.32 -38.90 10.57
N PHE A 247 7.75 -39.97 11.12
CA PHE A 247 8.34 -40.79 12.16
C PHE A 247 8.63 -42.17 11.59
N LYS A 248 9.79 -42.74 11.93
CA LYS A 248 10.24 -44.06 11.49
C LYS A 248 10.91 -44.77 12.67
N GLN A 249 11.30 -46.02 12.45
CA GLN A 249 12.13 -46.77 13.38
C GLN A 249 13.34 -47.33 12.64
N ASP A 250 14.46 -47.42 13.35
CA ASP A 250 15.66 -48.08 12.84
C ASP A 250 15.57 -49.61 12.97
N ALA A 251 16.63 -50.32 12.58
CA ALA A 251 16.66 -51.78 12.56
C ALA A 251 16.62 -52.43 13.96
N ILE A 252 16.81 -51.67 15.04
CA ILE A 252 16.68 -52.14 16.43
C ILE A 252 15.40 -51.64 17.11
N GLY A 253 14.44 -51.12 16.34
CA GLY A 253 13.11 -50.71 16.84
C GLY A 253 13.10 -49.37 17.55
N GLN A 254 14.11 -48.55 17.32
CA GLN A 254 14.34 -47.28 17.99
C GLN A 254 13.78 -46.14 17.12
N ASP A 255 13.02 -45.21 17.70
CA ASP A 255 12.35 -44.16 16.93
C ASP A 255 13.33 -43.21 16.25
N VAL A 256 13.08 -42.76 15.03
CA VAL A 256 13.86 -41.71 14.37
C VAL A 256 12.91 -40.71 13.71
N LEU A 257 13.30 -39.44 13.72
CA LEU A 257 12.55 -38.39 13.03
C LEU A 257 13.05 -38.30 11.60
N GLN A 258 12.16 -38.31 10.63
CA GLN A 258 12.48 -38.04 9.24
C GLN A 258 12.32 -36.54 8.96
N SER A 259 13.28 -35.96 8.25
CA SER A 259 13.29 -34.56 7.82
C SER A 259 13.58 -34.45 6.33
N ASP A 260 12.93 -33.49 5.68
CA ASP A 260 13.23 -33.13 4.29
C ASP A 260 14.32 -32.06 4.14
N ALA A 261 14.79 -31.49 5.27
CA ALA A 261 15.86 -30.50 5.29
C ALA A 261 17.13 -31.11 4.66
N PRO A 262 17.75 -30.47 3.65
CA PRO A 262 18.92 -31.02 2.96
C PRO A 262 20.06 -31.37 3.91
N ALA A 263 20.72 -32.50 3.66
CA ALA A 263 21.84 -32.97 4.47
C ALA A 263 22.92 -33.61 3.58
N ALA A 264 24.13 -33.66 4.11
CA ALA A 264 25.33 -34.11 3.41
C ALA A 264 26.31 -34.67 4.44
N HIS A 265 27.30 -35.43 3.98
CA HIS A 265 28.42 -35.84 4.83
C HIS A 265 29.04 -34.60 5.52
N GLY A 266 29.41 -34.72 6.79
CA GLY A 266 29.87 -33.62 7.65
C GLY A 266 28.78 -32.94 8.47
N ASN A 267 27.50 -33.02 8.07
CA ASN A 267 26.38 -32.57 8.91
C ASN A 267 26.03 -33.56 10.04
N SER A 268 26.54 -34.79 10.00
CA SER A 268 26.36 -35.78 11.08
C SER A 268 26.80 -35.21 12.42
N GLY A 269 25.97 -35.35 13.43
CA GLY A 269 26.13 -34.76 14.75
C GLY A 269 25.75 -33.28 14.77
N GLY A 270 25.10 -32.77 13.73
CA GLY A 270 24.55 -31.42 13.71
C GLY A 270 23.23 -31.33 14.46
N PRO A 271 23.00 -30.28 15.26
CA PRO A 271 21.71 -30.05 15.89
C PRO A 271 20.67 -29.60 14.85
N ALA A 272 19.50 -30.21 14.90
CA ALA A 272 18.27 -29.73 14.25
C ALA A 272 17.48 -28.92 15.28
N ILE A 273 17.27 -27.63 15.03
CA ILE A 273 16.52 -26.74 15.93
C ILE A 273 15.17 -26.34 15.33
N ARG A 274 14.29 -25.80 16.18
CA ARG A 274 13.05 -25.13 15.78
C ARG A 274 13.20 -23.61 15.83
N ASP A 275 12.15 -22.89 15.41
CA ASP A 275 11.96 -21.45 15.59
C ASP A 275 12.04 -20.95 17.05
N ASP A 276 11.98 -21.82 18.07
CA ASP A 276 12.20 -21.42 19.47
C ASP A 276 13.65 -21.57 19.94
N ALA A 277 14.58 -21.81 18.99
CA ALA A 277 16.00 -22.06 19.22
C ALA A 277 16.31 -23.29 20.10
N SER A 278 15.35 -24.21 20.28
CA SER A 278 15.57 -25.46 21.01
C SER A 278 15.85 -26.63 20.07
N LEU A 279 16.65 -27.60 20.54
CA LEU A 279 16.94 -28.83 19.81
C LEU A 279 15.67 -29.69 19.64
N VAL A 280 15.41 -30.11 18.41
CA VAL A 280 14.38 -31.08 18.02
C VAL A 280 14.98 -32.48 17.81
N GLY A 281 16.20 -32.54 17.27
CA GLY A 281 16.94 -33.78 17.10
C GLY A 281 18.36 -33.59 16.62
N VAL A 282 19.07 -34.70 16.45
CA VAL A 282 20.48 -34.74 16.04
C VAL A 282 20.58 -35.49 14.73
N LEU A 283 21.07 -34.85 13.68
CA LEU A 283 21.23 -35.52 12.39
C LEU A 283 22.25 -36.66 12.52
N THR A 284 21.87 -37.88 12.12
CA THR A 284 22.71 -39.09 12.26
C THR A 284 23.04 -39.74 10.93
N PHE A 285 22.04 -40.04 10.11
CA PHE A 285 22.25 -40.69 8.82
C PHE A 285 21.30 -40.15 7.74
N VAL A 286 21.73 -40.32 6.50
CA VAL A 286 21.04 -39.88 5.28
C VAL A 286 20.74 -41.08 4.40
N SER A 287 19.72 -40.98 3.56
CA SER A 287 19.40 -42.03 2.59
C SER A 287 20.40 -42.05 1.44
N LEU A 288 20.85 -43.23 1.02
CA LEU A 288 21.75 -43.40 -0.13
C LEU A 288 21.00 -44.08 -1.29
N SER A 289 21.33 -43.70 -2.52
CA SER A 289 20.75 -44.32 -3.72
C SER A 289 21.09 -45.82 -3.80
N PRO A 290 20.14 -46.70 -4.18
CA PRO A 290 20.39 -48.13 -4.38
C PRO A 290 21.48 -48.41 -5.42
N SER A 291 21.63 -47.52 -6.41
CA SER A 291 22.59 -47.65 -7.53
C SER A 291 23.98 -47.08 -7.23
N GLY A 292 24.22 -46.60 -6.01
CA GLY A 292 25.56 -46.27 -5.53
C GLY A 292 25.66 -44.88 -4.92
N GLY A 293 25.99 -44.84 -3.61
CA GLY A 293 26.71 -43.81 -2.86
C GLY A 293 26.16 -42.38 -2.79
N ALA A 294 25.31 -41.96 -3.74
CA ALA A 294 24.78 -40.61 -3.81
C ALA A 294 23.68 -40.43 -2.76
N ILE A 295 23.74 -39.30 -2.04
CA ILE A 295 22.78 -38.96 -1.00
C ILE A 295 21.45 -38.55 -1.64
N VAL A 296 20.37 -39.21 -1.23
CA VAL A 296 18.99 -38.87 -1.62
C VAL A 296 18.50 -37.76 -0.68
N GLN A 297 18.35 -36.56 -1.23
CA GLN A 297 17.81 -35.42 -0.48
C GLN A 297 16.33 -35.62 -0.14
N GLY A 298 15.88 -35.01 0.96
CA GLY A 298 14.48 -35.10 1.41
C GLY A 298 14.18 -36.27 2.35
N PHE A 299 15.14 -37.18 2.57
CA PHE A 299 14.99 -38.38 3.40
C PHE A 299 16.16 -38.52 4.37
N ASN A 300 16.23 -37.59 5.32
CA ASN A 300 17.29 -37.51 6.33
C ASN A 300 16.72 -37.87 7.70
N PHE A 301 17.55 -38.45 8.58
CA PHE A 301 17.08 -39.00 9.85
C PHE A 301 17.77 -38.37 11.05
N LEU A 302 16.97 -37.99 12.04
CA LEU A 302 17.40 -37.33 13.27
C LEU A 302 17.12 -38.23 14.48
N ILE A 303 18.07 -38.27 15.41
CA ILE A 303 17.87 -38.82 16.76
C ILE A 303 17.00 -37.81 17.53
N PRO A 304 15.84 -38.21 18.08
CA PRO A 304 14.95 -37.30 18.80
C PRO A 304 15.60 -36.64 20.01
N ALA A 305 15.28 -35.37 20.29
CA ALA A 305 15.77 -34.63 21.46
C ALA A 305 15.53 -35.36 22.80
N ARG A 306 14.40 -36.06 22.95
CA ARG A 306 14.10 -36.89 24.12
C ARG A 306 15.17 -37.95 24.40
N ASP A 307 15.78 -38.51 23.37
CA ASP A 307 16.79 -39.56 23.53
C ASP A 307 18.18 -38.98 23.78
N VAL A 308 18.42 -37.74 23.35
CA VAL A 308 19.57 -36.94 23.82
C VAL A 308 19.46 -36.72 25.32
N LEU A 309 18.29 -36.33 25.84
CA LEU A 309 18.07 -36.16 27.28
C LEU A 309 18.29 -37.47 28.05
N LYS A 310 17.76 -38.59 27.56
CA LYS A 310 18.02 -39.92 28.14
C LYS A 310 19.52 -40.27 28.11
N PHE A 311 20.20 -39.97 27.01
CA PHE A 311 21.63 -40.19 26.88
C PHE A 311 22.45 -39.33 27.86
N LEU A 312 22.01 -38.10 28.14
CA LEU A 312 22.66 -37.21 29.10
C LEU A 312 22.31 -37.55 30.57
N ALA A 313 21.37 -38.47 30.81
CA ALA A 313 21.09 -38.96 32.15
C ALA A 313 22.39 -39.50 32.80
N ASP A 314 22.52 -39.27 34.10
CA ASP A 314 23.67 -39.66 34.91
C ASP A 314 25.01 -38.99 34.54
N THR A 315 24.97 -37.91 33.77
CA THR A 315 26.16 -37.09 33.48
C THR A 315 26.21 -35.82 34.36
N PRO A 316 27.35 -35.10 34.37
CA PRO A 316 27.44 -33.78 35.01
C PRO A 316 26.60 -32.68 34.34
N VAL A 317 26.05 -32.92 33.14
CA VAL A 317 25.18 -31.97 32.42
C VAL A 317 23.80 -32.01 33.06
N LYS A 318 23.49 -31.04 33.94
CA LYS A 318 22.21 -30.98 34.67
C LYS A 318 21.16 -30.11 34.00
N LYS A 319 21.59 -29.01 33.36
CA LYS A 319 20.72 -28.09 32.63
C LYS A 319 21.34 -27.82 31.26
N THR A 320 20.61 -28.14 30.21
CA THR A 320 21.05 -27.88 28.83
C THR A 320 20.83 -26.41 28.50
N GLY A 321 21.70 -25.83 27.66
CA GLY A 321 21.64 -24.42 27.28
C GLY A 321 22.06 -23.41 28.37
N GLU A 322 22.41 -23.87 29.58
CA GLU A 322 22.85 -22.96 30.64
C GLU A 322 24.25 -22.40 30.33
N SER A 323 24.34 -21.08 30.12
CA SER A 323 25.60 -20.40 29.83
C SER A 323 25.55 -18.91 30.19
N ALA A 324 26.65 -18.40 30.76
CA ALA A 324 26.85 -16.97 30.97
C ALA A 324 26.94 -16.19 29.64
N PHE A 325 27.45 -16.82 28.56
CA PHE A 325 27.47 -16.23 27.23
C PHE A 325 26.04 -16.01 26.71
N ASN A 326 25.16 -17.01 26.86
CA ASN A 326 23.79 -16.94 26.35
C ASN A 326 23.02 -15.75 26.97
N VAL A 327 23.21 -15.47 28.26
CA VAL A 327 22.55 -14.33 28.93
C VAL A 327 22.86 -13.00 28.23
N ALA A 328 24.14 -12.74 27.94
CA ALA A 328 24.54 -11.50 27.25
C ALA A 328 24.11 -11.51 25.77
N TRP A 329 24.28 -12.65 25.09
CA TRP A 329 23.99 -12.79 23.67
C TRP A 329 22.50 -12.66 23.36
N GLU A 330 21.65 -13.36 24.10
CA GLU A 330 20.20 -13.31 23.94
C GLU A 330 19.63 -11.92 24.26
N ALA A 331 20.14 -11.26 25.32
CA ALA A 331 19.77 -9.88 25.61
C ALA A 331 20.19 -8.90 24.49
N GLY A 332 21.34 -9.17 23.84
CA GLY A 332 21.81 -8.44 22.68
C GLY A 332 20.92 -8.63 21.46
N LEU A 333 20.55 -9.87 21.14
CA LEU A 333 19.62 -10.19 20.06
C LEU A 333 18.23 -9.61 20.31
N ASP A 334 17.70 -9.71 21.54
CA ASP A 334 16.43 -9.11 21.94
C ASP A 334 16.41 -7.58 21.74
N ALA A 335 17.56 -6.92 21.94
CA ALA A 335 17.68 -5.50 21.68
C ALA A 335 17.80 -5.21 20.17
N PHE A 336 18.60 -6.02 19.46
CA PHE A 336 18.84 -5.90 18.03
C PHE A 336 17.56 -6.06 17.19
N PHE A 337 16.75 -7.08 17.47
CA PHE A 337 15.49 -7.33 16.75
C PHE A 337 14.36 -6.37 17.16
N ARG A 338 14.53 -5.62 18.25
CA ARG A 338 13.58 -4.56 18.69
C ARG A 338 14.05 -3.16 18.33
N ASP A 339 15.01 -3.03 17.41
CA ASP A 339 15.58 -1.75 16.97
C ASP A 339 16.11 -0.88 18.13
N ARG A 340 16.64 -1.51 19.19
CA ARG A 340 17.30 -0.85 20.33
C ARG A 340 18.81 -0.93 20.17
N ASP A 341 19.32 -0.25 19.15
CA ASP A 341 20.69 -0.44 18.63
C ASP A 341 21.78 -0.19 19.69
N GLU A 342 21.68 0.87 20.51
CA GLU A 342 22.68 1.16 21.55
C GLU A 342 22.78 0.04 22.61
N LEU A 343 21.64 -0.47 23.05
CA LEU A 343 21.57 -1.59 24.01
C LEU A 343 22.07 -2.89 23.35
N ALA A 344 21.74 -3.09 22.07
CA ALA A 344 22.23 -4.23 21.29
C ALA A 344 23.75 -4.22 21.21
N VAL A 345 24.36 -3.09 20.86
CA VAL A 345 25.82 -2.93 20.83
C VAL A 345 26.42 -3.27 22.19
N GLN A 346 25.88 -2.71 23.29
CA GLN A 346 26.40 -2.96 24.64
C GLN A 346 26.38 -4.46 25.00
N LYS A 347 25.25 -5.13 24.77
CA LYS A 347 25.04 -6.53 25.16
C LYS A 347 25.75 -7.53 24.25
N ILE A 348 25.81 -7.25 22.95
CA ILE A 348 26.59 -8.07 22.02
C ILE A 348 28.10 -7.91 22.30
N GLN A 349 28.57 -6.71 22.64
CA GLN A 349 29.97 -6.52 23.07
C GLN A 349 30.28 -7.29 24.36
N GLU A 350 29.36 -7.34 25.31
CA GLU A 350 29.47 -8.16 26.51
C GLU A 350 29.63 -9.65 26.16
N ALA A 351 28.79 -10.18 25.26
CA ALA A 351 28.91 -11.55 24.75
C ALA A 351 30.27 -11.79 24.04
N ASN A 352 30.73 -10.84 23.22
CA ASN A 352 32.02 -10.92 22.53
C ASN A 352 33.23 -10.85 23.48
N ARG A 353 33.09 -10.29 24.68
CA ARG A 353 34.16 -10.34 25.71
C ARG A 353 34.25 -11.70 26.38
N LEU A 354 33.12 -12.40 26.54
CA LEU A 354 33.07 -13.74 27.12
C LEU A 354 33.67 -14.78 26.16
N VAL A 355 33.24 -14.74 24.89
CA VAL A 355 33.80 -15.61 23.83
C VAL A 355 34.10 -14.76 22.61
N SER A 356 35.38 -14.47 22.40
CA SER A 356 35.81 -13.49 21.42
C SER A 356 35.72 -13.99 19.98
N ASN A 357 35.30 -13.07 19.10
CA ASN A 357 35.36 -13.20 17.65
C ASN A 357 34.58 -14.38 17.05
N LEU A 358 33.52 -14.86 17.71
CA LEU A 358 32.58 -15.78 17.08
C LEU A 358 31.96 -15.11 15.85
N ALA A 359 31.87 -15.82 14.73
CA ALA A 359 31.55 -15.25 13.42
C ALA A 359 30.23 -14.44 13.43
N ASP A 360 29.14 -15.05 13.92
CA ASP A 360 27.82 -14.43 13.98
C ASP A 360 27.75 -13.27 15.00
N VAL A 361 28.48 -13.38 16.12
CA VAL A 361 28.56 -12.31 17.13
C VAL A 361 29.24 -11.09 16.54
N LYS A 362 30.38 -11.29 15.85
CA LYS A 362 31.14 -10.23 15.19
C LYS A 362 30.32 -9.55 14.09
N ARG A 363 29.62 -10.34 13.27
CA ARG A 363 28.76 -9.81 12.19
C ARG A 363 27.60 -8.99 12.75
N THR A 364 26.89 -9.54 13.72
CA THR A 364 25.72 -8.87 14.33
C THR A 364 26.15 -7.62 15.11
N LEU A 365 27.31 -7.65 15.76
CA LEU A 365 27.89 -6.47 16.41
C LEU A 365 28.17 -5.35 15.41
N ALA A 366 28.85 -5.67 14.31
CA ALA A 366 29.18 -4.69 13.27
C ALA A 366 27.90 -4.07 12.67
N GLU A 367 26.86 -4.87 12.46
CA GLU A 367 25.57 -4.39 11.99
C GLU A 367 24.86 -3.51 13.03
N ALA A 368 24.87 -3.90 14.31
CA ALA A 368 24.30 -3.09 15.39
C ALA A 368 25.03 -1.74 15.54
N GLU A 369 26.37 -1.74 15.45
CA GLU A 369 27.19 -0.53 15.50
C GLU A 369 26.92 0.39 14.30
N ASP A 370 26.70 -0.16 13.11
CA ASP A 370 26.33 0.61 11.93
C ASP A 370 24.93 1.23 12.08
N ARG A 371 23.93 0.45 12.52
CA ARG A 371 22.57 0.96 12.78
C ARG A 371 22.55 2.05 13.86
N ALA A 372 23.35 1.89 14.92
CA ALA A 372 23.48 2.91 15.96
C ALA A 372 24.09 4.23 15.43
N LYS A 373 25.05 4.14 14.49
CA LYS A 373 25.64 5.32 13.82
C LYS A 373 24.71 5.93 12.77
N HIS A 374 23.93 5.09 12.08
CA HIS A 374 23.06 5.44 10.97
C HIS A 374 21.62 4.98 11.23
N PRO A 375 20.92 5.60 12.20
CA PRO A 375 19.57 5.18 12.57
C PRO A 375 18.62 5.33 11.38
N ARG A 376 17.79 4.29 11.15
CA ARG A 376 16.81 4.30 10.07
C ARG A 376 15.88 5.52 10.21
N PRO A 377 15.57 6.24 9.13
CA PRO A 377 14.63 7.34 9.18
C PRO A 377 13.29 6.81 9.69
N ARG A 378 12.82 7.33 10.82
CA ARG A 378 11.49 6.98 11.33
C ARG A 378 10.47 7.33 10.24
N PRO A 379 9.57 6.42 9.87
CA PRO A 379 8.56 6.73 8.87
C PRO A 379 7.84 8.00 9.31
N PHE A 380 7.82 9.00 8.43
CA PHE A 380 7.09 10.24 8.69
C PHE A 380 5.67 9.86 9.12
N PRO A 381 5.11 10.48 10.16
CA PRO A 381 3.85 10.06 10.76
C PRO A 381 2.64 10.37 9.86
N TRP A 382 2.55 9.70 8.71
CA TRP A 382 1.52 9.92 7.70
C TRP A 382 0.14 9.88 8.32
N ALA A 383 -0.12 8.96 9.26
CA ALA A 383 -1.40 8.90 9.98
C ALA A 383 -1.79 10.24 10.64
N TRP A 384 -0.85 10.92 11.30
CA TRP A 384 -1.11 12.21 11.95
C TRP A 384 -1.29 13.33 10.93
N THR A 385 -0.52 13.32 9.85
CA THR A 385 -0.62 14.29 8.75
C THR A 385 -1.94 14.14 7.99
N THR A 386 -2.32 12.90 7.66
CA THR A 386 -3.59 12.58 7.00
C THR A 386 -4.77 12.93 7.89
N PHE A 387 -4.68 12.68 9.21
CA PHE A 387 -5.69 13.09 10.17
C PHE A 387 -5.84 14.61 10.23
N GLY A 388 -4.72 15.35 10.32
CA GLY A 388 -4.71 16.81 10.33
C GLY A 388 -5.32 17.42 9.06
N VAL A 389 -4.92 16.94 7.89
CA VAL A 389 -5.46 17.39 6.60
C VAL A 389 -6.94 17.04 6.45
N SER A 390 -7.36 15.84 6.91
CA SER A 390 -8.76 15.42 6.86
C SER A 390 -9.64 16.27 7.78
N MET A 391 -9.20 16.57 9.00
CA MET A 391 -9.92 17.48 9.90
C MET A 391 -10.04 18.89 9.33
N LEU A 392 -8.96 19.41 8.74
CA LEU A 392 -8.98 20.73 8.09
C LEU A 392 -9.96 20.75 6.90
N SER A 393 -9.98 19.68 6.11
CA SER A 393 -10.89 19.53 4.98
C SER A 393 -12.35 19.43 5.43
N VAL A 394 -12.65 18.63 6.47
CA VAL A 394 -14.00 18.53 7.05
C VAL A 394 -14.45 19.87 7.64
N GLY A 395 -13.57 20.58 8.33
CA GLY A 395 -13.85 21.91 8.88
C GLY A 395 -14.17 22.94 7.80
N THR A 396 -13.37 22.99 6.73
CA THR A 396 -13.59 23.92 5.61
C THR A 396 -14.85 23.58 4.82
N TYR A 397 -15.07 22.30 4.48
CA TYR A 397 -16.32 21.86 3.81
C TYR A 397 -17.55 22.09 4.68
N GLY A 398 -17.48 21.79 5.98
CA GLY A 398 -18.56 22.05 6.93
C GLY A 398 -18.92 23.53 7.03
N GLY A 399 -17.92 24.41 7.11
CA GLY A 399 -18.11 25.86 7.12
C GLY A 399 -18.73 26.40 5.82
N MET A 400 -18.23 25.96 4.66
CA MET A 400 -18.80 26.32 3.35
C MET A 400 -20.24 25.83 3.19
N TRP A 401 -20.52 24.58 3.57
CA TRP A 401 -21.85 23.99 3.49
C TRP A 401 -22.83 24.69 4.42
N GLY A 402 -22.42 24.96 5.67
CA GLY A 402 -23.23 25.72 6.63
C GLY A 402 -23.57 27.12 6.12
N ARG A 403 -22.59 27.85 5.58
CA ARG A 403 -22.81 29.18 4.98
C ARG A 403 -23.76 29.11 3.77
N ARG A 404 -23.61 28.11 2.90
CA ARG A 404 -24.49 27.89 1.74
C ARG A 404 -25.92 27.55 2.17
N TRP A 405 -26.10 26.70 3.18
CA TRP A 405 -27.40 26.34 3.72
C TRP A 405 -28.10 27.55 4.34
N TRP A 406 -27.41 28.31 5.19
CA TRP A 406 -27.95 29.54 5.80
C TRP A 406 -28.40 30.58 4.76
N ARG A 407 -27.64 30.73 3.67
CA ARG A 407 -28.00 31.64 2.57
C ARG A 407 -29.24 31.16 1.82
N ASN A 408 -29.40 29.86 1.60
CA ASN A 408 -30.46 29.33 0.72
C ASN A 408 -31.73 28.87 1.44
N ARG A 409 -31.74 28.74 2.77
CA ARG A 409 -32.88 28.17 3.53
C ARG A 409 -34.24 28.87 3.35
N PHE A 410 -34.22 30.11 2.85
CA PHE A 410 -35.43 30.90 2.61
C PHE A 410 -35.70 31.20 1.13
N ARG A 411 -34.86 30.68 0.23
CA ARG A 411 -35.02 30.86 -1.21
C ARG A 411 -35.84 29.72 -1.79
N VAL A 412 -36.76 30.04 -2.70
CA VAL A 412 -37.59 29.07 -3.42
C VAL A 412 -37.33 29.17 -4.91
N LEU A 413 -37.30 28.04 -5.60
CA LEU A 413 -37.13 27.99 -7.05
C LEU A 413 -38.45 28.32 -7.76
N PRO A 414 -38.43 28.89 -8.98
CA PRO A 414 -39.64 29.17 -9.75
C PRO A 414 -40.57 27.94 -9.89
N ALA A 415 -40.02 26.76 -10.17
CA ALA A 415 -40.79 25.52 -10.26
C ALA A 415 -41.48 25.12 -8.93
N GLN A 416 -40.85 25.43 -7.79
CA GLN A 416 -41.47 25.18 -6.47
C GLN A 416 -42.65 26.11 -6.23
N VAL A 417 -42.58 27.36 -6.73
CA VAL A 417 -43.71 28.30 -6.65
C VAL A 417 -44.89 27.81 -7.46
N ILE A 418 -44.66 27.30 -8.67
CA ILE A 418 -45.71 26.65 -9.48
C ILE A 418 -46.30 25.46 -8.73
N GLY A 419 -45.45 24.61 -8.15
CA GLY A 419 -45.90 23.50 -7.32
C GLY A 419 -46.74 23.95 -6.11
N PHE A 420 -46.42 25.09 -5.48
CA PHE A 420 -47.28 25.63 -4.41
C PHE A 420 -48.66 26.05 -4.94
N ILE A 421 -48.73 26.65 -6.12
CA ILE A 421 -49.98 27.06 -6.77
C ILE A 421 -50.82 25.84 -7.15
N GLU A 422 -50.22 24.83 -7.79
CA GLU A 422 -50.90 23.59 -8.19
C GLU A 422 -51.43 22.79 -6.99
N ASN A 423 -50.74 22.85 -5.85
CA ASN A 423 -51.17 22.23 -4.60
C ASN A 423 -52.13 23.11 -3.76
N GLY A 424 -52.64 24.21 -4.33
CA GLY A 424 -53.66 25.05 -3.70
C GLY A 424 -53.17 26.01 -2.60
N LEU A 425 -51.86 26.22 -2.44
CA LEU A 425 -51.29 27.12 -1.41
C LEU A 425 -51.34 28.61 -1.78
N SER A 426 -51.78 28.96 -3.01
CA SER A 426 -51.99 30.33 -3.53
C SER A 426 -51.05 31.38 -2.92
N PRO A 427 -49.72 31.29 -3.16
CA PRO A 427 -48.75 32.21 -2.61
C PRO A 427 -48.97 33.64 -3.10
N LEU A 428 -48.83 34.62 -2.21
CA LEU A 428 -48.85 36.03 -2.58
C LEU A 428 -47.48 36.44 -3.13
N LEU A 429 -47.45 36.73 -4.43
CA LEU A 429 -46.24 37.19 -5.11
C LEU A 429 -46.07 38.69 -4.89
N VAL A 430 -44.90 39.09 -4.41
CA VAL A 430 -44.62 40.48 -4.03
C VAL A 430 -43.46 41.02 -4.85
N ASP A 431 -43.74 42.03 -5.67
CA ASP A 431 -42.74 42.73 -6.47
C ASP A 431 -42.10 43.84 -5.63
N VAL A 432 -40.84 43.62 -5.23
CA VAL A 432 -40.05 44.53 -4.39
C VAL A 432 -38.86 45.09 -5.15
N ARG A 433 -39.01 45.26 -6.47
CA ARG A 433 -38.03 45.99 -7.29
C ARG A 433 -37.94 47.45 -6.84
N THR A 434 -36.74 48.03 -6.96
CA THR A 434 -36.56 49.48 -6.76
C THR A 434 -37.40 50.24 -7.78
N LYS A 435 -37.70 51.51 -7.51
CA LYS A 435 -38.47 52.36 -8.43
C LYS A 435 -37.90 52.33 -9.86
N THR A 436 -36.59 52.51 -10.01
CA THR A 436 -35.88 52.48 -11.29
C THR A 436 -36.00 51.11 -11.99
N ASP A 437 -35.78 50.01 -11.26
CA ASP A 437 -35.85 48.66 -11.82
C ASP A 437 -37.29 48.28 -12.24
N TYR A 438 -38.26 48.76 -11.47
CA TYR A 438 -39.67 48.58 -11.80
C TYR A 438 -40.01 49.39 -13.05
N GLU A 439 -39.68 50.68 -13.13
CA GLU A 439 -40.00 51.50 -14.31
C GLU A 439 -39.32 51.00 -15.59
N THR A 440 -38.11 50.46 -15.46
CA THR A 440 -37.33 49.95 -16.61
C THR A 440 -37.96 48.75 -17.28
N SER A 441 -38.71 47.90 -16.55
CA SER A 441 -39.25 46.65 -17.08
C SER A 441 -40.78 46.67 -17.11
N PRO A 442 -41.42 46.47 -18.27
CA PRO A 442 -42.88 46.45 -18.36
C PRO A 442 -43.49 45.13 -17.86
N LEU A 443 -42.66 44.16 -17.47
CA LEU A 443 -43.10 42.83 -17.05
C LEU A 443 -43.16 42.71 -15.52
N LYS A 444 -44.12 41.94 -15.03
CA LYS A 444 -44.25 41.50 -13.63
C LYS A 444 -44.69 40.04 -13.57
N LEU A 445 -44.56 39.43 -12.40
CA LEU A 445 -45.12 38.09 -12.17
C LEU A 445 -46.66 38.16 -12.16
N PRO A 446 -47.35 37.11 -12.60
CA PRO A 446 -48.81 37.10 -12.63
C PRO A 446 -49.42 37.30 -11.25
N GLY A 447 -50.39 38.20 -11.12
CA GLY A 447 -51.02 38.53 -9.84
C GLY A 447 -50.09 39.16 -8.80
N ALA A 448 -48.87 39.58 -9.17
CA ALA A 448 -47.93 40.15 -8.22
C ALA A 448 -48.36 41.53 -7.71
N VAL A 449 -48.31 41.70 -6.39
CA VAL A 449 -48.57 42.98 -5.70
C VAL A 449 -47.26 43.77 -5.63
N ARG A 450 -47.27 44.99 -6.15
CA ARG A 450 -46.12 45.89 -6.06
C ARG A 450 -46.03 46.48 -4.66
N LEU A 451 -44.85 46.38 -4.06
CA LEU A 451 -44.49 47.11 -2.85
C LEU A 451 -43.17 47.83 -3.08
N ASP A 452 -43.20 49.16 -2.97
CA ASP A 452 -41.97 49.92 -3.04
C ASP A 452 -41.12 49.63 -1.80
N PRO A 453 -39.87 49.17 -1.96
CA PRO A 453 -38.98 48.91 -0.83
C PRO A 453 -38.78 50.16 0.06
N ASP A 454 -38.77 51.36 -0.52
CA ASP A 454 -38.55 52.61 0.23
C ASP A 454 -39.78 53.01 1.08
N ASP A 455 -40.98 52.65 0.62
CA ASP A 455 -42.23 52.91 1.37
C ASP A 455 -42.42 51.92 2.53
N ALA A 456 -42.01 50.66 2.32
CA ALA A 456 -42.06 49.64 3.35
C ALA A 456 -41.09 49.92 4.51
N GLU A 457 -39.88 50.43 4.19
CA GLU A 457 -38.90 50.90 5.17
C GLU A 457 -39.45 52.05 6.02
N LYS A 458 -40.26 52.95 5.43
CA LYS A 458 -40.96 54.05 6.11
C LYS A 458 -42.21 53.61 6.90
N GLY A 459 -42.47 52.30 7.01
CA GLY A 459 -43.57 51.76 7.83
C GLY A 459 -44.89 51.55 7.09
N ARG A 460 -44.98 51.88 5.80
CA ARG A 460 -46.21 51.73 5.01
C ARG A 460 -46.14 50.43 4.21
N ILE A 461 -46.81 49.39 4.69
CA ILE A 461 -46.97 48.14 3.94
C ILE A 461 -48.47 47.98 3.65
N PRO A 462 -48.95 48.43 2.47
CA PRO A 462 -50.33 48.20 2.05
C PRO A 462 -50.50 46.75 1.54
N LEU A 463 -50.24 45.78 2.42
CA LEU A 463 -50.50 44.36 2.16
C LEU A 463 -51.77 43.94 2.90
N ASP A 464 -52.80 43.58 2.15
CA ASP A 464 -53.96 42.85 2.66
C ASP A 464 -53.63 41.35 2.65
N ALA A 465 -52.80 40.92 3.61
CA ALA A 465 -52.27 39.55 3.69
C ALA A 465 -52.25 39.06 5.15
N GLU A 466 -52.67 37.81 5.37
CA GLU A 466 -52.62 37.19 6.70
C GLU A 466 -51.17 36.93 7.14
N SER A 467 -50.88 37.03 8.44
CA SER A 467 -49.51 36.89 8.98
C SER A 467 -48.85 35.53 8.70
N ASN A 468 -49.64 34.49 8.41
CA ASN A 468 -49.21 33.11 8.12
C ASN A 468 -49.25 32.77 6.62
N GLN A 469 -49.81 33.64 5.76
CA GLN A 469 -49.89 33.42 4.31
C GLN A 469 -48.48 33.26 3.74
N LEU A 470 -48.32 32.45 2.68
CA LEU A 470 -47.04 32.29 2.00
C LEU A 470 -46.77 33.51 1.11
N LEU A 471 -45.83 34.37 1.52
CA LEU A 471 -45.36 35.52 0.72
C LEU A 471 -44.09 35.15 -0.02
N ILE A 472 -44.03 35.47 -1.32
CA ILE A 472 -42.84 35.24 -2.14
C ILE A 472 -42.40 36.57 -2.76
N THR A 473 -41.34 37.14 -2.20
CA THR A 473 -40.76 38.39 -2.68
C THR A 473 -39.81 38.13 -3.84
N TYR A 474 -39.89 38.96 -4.89
CA TYR A 474 -38.93 38.95 -5.99
C TYR A 474 -38.46 40.35 -6.38
N CYS A 475 -37.25 40.44 -6.90
CA CYS A 475 -36.65 41.65 -7.42
C CYS A 475 -35.81 41.33 -8.66
N THR A 476 -35.09 42.33 -9.18
CA THR A 476 -34.13 42.20 -10.29
C THR A 476 -32.68 42.44 -9.84
N SER A 477 -32.46 42.78 -8.58
CA SER A 477 -31.12 43.06 -8.05
C SER A 477 -30.23 41.82 -7.94
N PRO A 478 -28.90 41.97 -8.07
CA PRO A 478 -27.93 40.89 -7.89
C PRO A 478 -28.11 40.18 -6.54
N GLU A 479 -27.99 38.85 -6.57
CA GLU A 479 -28.21 37.96 -5.41
C GLU A 479 -29.54 38.19 -4.66
N GLU A 480 -30.55 38.73 -5.35
CA GLU A 480 -31.85 39.08 -4.79
C GLU A 480 -31.76 39.99 -3.55
N ALA A 481 -30.75 40.87 -3.50
CA ALA A 481 -30.43 41.66 -2.31
C ALA A 481 -31.64 42.47 -1.79
N THR A 482 -32.44 43.04 -2.70
CA THR A 482 -33.64 43.83 -2.34
C THR A 482 -34.72 42.93 -1.74
N SER A 483 -34.98 41.77 -2.35
CA SER A 483 -35.92 40.78 -1.81
C SER A 483 -35.47 40.20 -0.47
N ALA A 484 -34.16 39.99 -0.28
CA ALA A 484 -33.62 39.49 0.97
C ALA A 484 -33.80 40.48 2.12
N ARG A 485 -33.52 41.77 1.89
CA ARG A 485 -33.79 42.83 2.87
C ARG A 485 -35.28 42.94 3.18
N PHE A 486 -36.13 42.94 2.15
CA PHE A 486 -37.57 43.05 2.32
C PHE A 486 -38.17 41.85 3.07
N ALA A 487 -37.74 40.62 2.73
CA ALA A 487 -38.17 39.42 3.43
C ALA A 487 -37.74 39.41 4.90
N HIS A 488 -36.59 40.01 5.23
CA HIS A 488 -36.18 40.20 6.62
C HIS A 488 -37.10 41.19 7.34
N LEU A 489 -37.42 42.32 6.72
CA LEU A 489 -38.33 43.33 7.25
C LEU A 489 -39.74 42.76 7.50
N LEU A 490 -40.29 42.00 6.56
CA LEU A 490 -41.59 41.34 6.71
C LEU A 490 -41.60 40.37 7.91
N ARG A 491 -40.53 39.57 8.09
CA ARG A 491 -40.43 38.66 9.23
C ARG A 491 -40.35 39.38 10.57
N GLN A 492 -39.66 40.53 10.63
CA GLN A 492 -39.66 41.37 11.83
C GLN A 492 -41.06 41.92 12.16
N ARG A 493 -41.91 42.09 11.15
CA ARG A 493 -43.31 42.54 11.29
C ARG A 493 -44.33 41.40 11.38
N LYS A 494 -43.92 40.25 11.94
CA LYS A 494 -44.77 39.08 12.23
C LYS A 494 -45.28 38.28 11.03
N PHE A 495 -44.79 38.50 9.81
CA PHE A 495 -45.04 37.58 8.70
C PHE A 495 -44.14 36.35 8.83
N SER A 496 -44.70 35.20 9.20
CA SER A 496 -43.92 34.00 9.53
C SER A 496 -43.46 33.22 8.31
N ASN A 497 -44.17 33.33 7.18
CA ASN A 497 -43.96 32.50 5.99
C ASN A 497 -43.57 33.33 4.76
N VAL A 498 -42.38 33.95 4.83
CA VAL A 498 -41.83 34.74 3.73
C VAL A 498 -40.71 33.97 3.04
N ARG A 499 -40.74 33.87 1.72
CA ARG A 499 -39.71 33.25 0.88
C ARG A 499 -39.20 34.24 -0.16
N ILE A 500 -37.99 34.00 -0.66
CA ILE A 500 -37.36 34.81 -1.70
C ILE A 500 -37.34 34.00 -2.98
N LEU A 501 -37.86 34.55 -4.08
CA LEU A 501 -37.78 33.89 -5.37
C LEU A 501 -36.33 33.88 -5.86
N LYS A 502 -35.74 32.69 -5.97
CA LYS A 502 -34.36 32.53 -6.43
C LYS A 502 -34.24 32.95 -7.90
N GLY A 503 -33.30 33.84 -8.20
CA GLY A 503 -33.12 34.47 -9.51
C GLY A 503 -34.08 35.62 -9.80
N GLY A 504 -35.03 35.92 -8.91
CA GLY A 504 -35.98 37.01 -9.08
C GLY A 504 -36.83 36.91 -10.35
N LEU A 505 -37.14 38.06 -10.97
CA LEU A 505 -37.89 38.11 -12.24
C LEU A 505 -37.15 37.38 -13.37
N GLY A 506 -35.82 37.53 -13.46
CA GLY A 506 -35.01 36.86 -14.47
C GLY A 506 -35.00 35.34 -14.33
N GLY A 507 -34.98 34.83 -13.09
CA GLY A 507 -35.10 33.40 -12.81
C GLY A 507 -36.46 32.83 -13.24
N TRP A 508 -37.52 33.60 -13.03
CA TRP A 508 -38.88 33.26 -13.47
C TRP A 508 -39.01 33.20 -15.00
N THR A 509 -38.50 34.21 -15.70
CA THR A 509 -38.54 34.26 -17.17
C THR A 509 -37.65 33.20 -17.81
N ASN A 510 -36.47 32.91 -17.23
CA ASN A 510 -35.59 31.85 -17.69
C ASN A 510 -36.22 30.46 -17.54
N ALA A 511 -37.04 30.27 -16.50
CA ALA A 511 -37.86 29.07 -16.34
C ALA A 511 -39.05 28.99 -17.31
N ARG A 512 -39.22 29.98 -18.20
CA ARG A 512 -40.29 30.09 -19.21
C ARG A 512 -41.70 30.12 -18.60
N LEU A 513 -41.82 30.66 -17.40
CA LEU A 513 -43.10 30.79 -16.71
C LEU A 513 -43.87 32.05 -17.16
N PRO A 514 -45.22 32.05 -17.05
CA PRO A 514 -46.04 33.18 -17.50
C PRO A 514 -45.69 34.50 -16.80
N VAL A 515 -45.83 35.62 -17.52
CA VAL A 515 -45.62 36.99 -17.00
C VAL A 515 -46.76 37.90 -17.45
N GLU A 516 -47.04 38.94 -16.67
CA GLU A 516 -48.03 39.98 -16.98
C GLU A 516 -47.35 41.30 -17.38
N ALA A 517 -48.01 42.08 -18.24
CA ALA A 517 -47.62 43.46 -18.50
C ALA A 517 -48.14 44.41 -17.41
N LYS A 518 -47.46 45.54 -17.22
CA LYS A 518 -47.89 46.62 -16.32
C LYS A 518 -48.99 47.51 -16.91
N SER A 519 -49.06 47.60 -18.24
CA SER A 519 -50.01 48.41 -19.04
C SER A 519 -50.58 47.56 -20.20
N HIS A 520 -51.65 48.05 -20.87
CA HIS A 520 -52.19 47.44 -22.10
C HIS A 520 -51.19 47.64 -23.26
N LEU A 521 -50.19 46.78 -23.34
CA LEU A 521 -49.28 46.74 -24.48
C LEU A 521 -49.92 45.92 -25.62
N PRO A 522 -49.74 46.34 -26.88
CA PRO A 522 -50.02 45.48 -28.02
C PRO A 522 -49.25 44.15 -27.90
N SER A 523 -49.84 43.05 -28.37
CA SER A 523 -49.24 41.70 -28.28
C SER A 523 -47.80 41.65 -28.82
N ILE A 524 -47.51 42.42 -29.88
CA ILE A 524 -46.18 42.52 -30.47
C ILE A 524 -45.17 43.16 -29.53
N GLY A 525 -45.55 44.26 -28.86
CA GLY A 525 -44.71 44.95 -27.89
C GLY A 525 -44.40 44.05 -26.70
N LEU A 526 -45.41 43.35 -26.18
CA LEU A 526 -45.24 42.39 -25.09
C LEU A 526 -44.22 41.29 -25.43
N GLU A 527 -44.35 40.67 -26.60
CA GLU A 527 -43.42 39.63 -27.04
C GLU A 527 -42.01 40.19 -27.28
N ILE A 528 -41.87 41.41 -27.78
CA ILE A 528 -40.54 42.03 -27.91
C ILE A 528 -39.93 42.27 -26.53
N TYR A 529 -40.67 42.84 -25.57
CA TYR A 529 -40.17 43.08 -24.22
C TYR A 529 -39.78 41.82 -23.43
N LYS A 530 -40.49 40.69 -23.62
CA LYS A 530 -40.09 39.38 -23.04
C LYS A 530 -38.73 38.89 -23.54
N ASN A 531 -38.33 39.35 -24.73
CA ASN A 531 -37.17 38.83 -25.45
C ASN A 531 -36.01 39.83 -25.55
N LEU A 532 -36.20 41.04 -25.01
CA LEU A 532 -35.18 42.04 -24.82
C LEU A 532 -34.72 42.06 -23.36
N THR A 533 -33.44 41.79 -23.12
CA THR A 533 -32.80 42.09 -21.83
C THR A 533 -32.63 43.61 -21.74
N LEU A 534 -33.51 44.28 -20.98
CA LEU A 534 -33.64 45.74 -20.94
C LEU A 534 -32.38 46.53 -20.54
N GLY A 535 -31.33 45.86 -20.04
CA GLY A 535 -30.04 46.47 -19.69
C GLY A 535 -29.09 46.69 -20.89
N ASP A 536 -29.30 45.99 -22.02
CA ASP A 536 -28.37 46.00 -23.16
C ASP A 536 -28.97 46.56 -24.46
N VAL A 537 -30.14 47.20 -24.39
CA VAL A 537 -30.83 47.74 -25.57
C VAL A 537 -30.58 49.24 -25.68
N GLU A 538 -30.04 49.68 -26.82
CA GLU A 538 -29.81 51.08 -27.12
C GLU A 538 -31.14 51.85 -27.13
N ARG A 539 -31.17 53.02 -26.49
CA ARG A 539 -32.33 53.91 -26.42
C ARG A 539 -32.05 55.20 -27.15
N ARG A 540 -33.02 55.68 -27.93
CA ARG A 540 -32.90 56.93 -28.69
C ARG A 540 -34.10 57.84 -28.37
N ARG A 541 -33.83 59.09 -27.97
CA ARG A 541 -34.85 60.04 -27.51
C ARG A 541 -35.06 61.14 -28.53
N TYR A 542 -36.31 61.54 -28.70
CA TYR A 542 -36.74 62.59 -29.61
C TYR A 542 -37.73 63.51 -28.90
N LYS A 543 -37.63 64.80 -29.15
CA LYS A 543 -38.61 65.80 -28.69
C LYS A 543 -39.81 65.88 -29.63
N ALA A 544 -40.95 66.30 -29.10
CA ALA A 544 -42.15 66.52 -29.91
C ALA A 544 -41.84 67.43 -31.12
N GLY A 545 -42.22 66.99 -32.31
CA GLY A 545 -41.98 67.65 -33.59
C GLY A 545 -40.70 67.21 -34.32
N GLU A 546 -39.80 66.47 -33.67
CA GLU A 546 -38.57 66.01 -34.31
C GLU A 546 -38.82 64.86 -35.30
N THR A 547 -38.05 64.85 -36.39
CA THR A 547 -38.07 63.76 -37.37
C THR A 547 -37.13 62.63 -36.91
N ILE A 548 -37.66 61.42 -36.82
CA ILE A 548 -36.93 60.21 -36.45
C ILE A 548 -36.17 59.66 -37.67
N PHE A 549 -36.85 59.58 -38.82
CA PHE A 549 -36.27 59.30 -40.13
C PHE A 549 -37.20 59.80 -41.25
N ARG A 550 -36.65 60.05 -42.43
CA ARG A 550 -37.41 60.51 -43.62
C ARG A 550 -37.68 59.38 -44.60
N GLU A 551 -38.78 59.49 -45.35
CA GLU A 551 -39.04 58.64 -46.51
C GLU A 551 -37.86 58.69 -47.50
N GLY A 552 -37.43 57.53 -47.99
CA GLY A 552 -36.28 57.39 -48.89
C GLY A 552 -34.91 57.34 -48.22
N GLU A 553 -34.83 57.56 -46.90
CA GLU A 553 -33.58 57.45 -46.14
C GLU A 553 -33.15 55.97 -45.97
N ASP A 554 -31.85 55.71 -45.82
CA ASP A 554 -31.36 54.37 -45.50
C ASP A 554 -31.86 53.98 -44.09
N ALA A 555 -32.29 52.73 -43.94
CA ALA A 555 -32.72 52.22 -42.65
C ALA A 555 -31.57 51.92 -41.69
N HIS A 556 -30.31 51.92 -42.17
CA HIS A 556 -29.10 51.63 -41.40
C HIS A 556 -29.19 50.31 -40.62
N ALA A 557 -29.92 49.34 -41.17
CA ALA A 557 -30.22 48.06 -40.52
C ALA A 557 -30.92 48.20 -39.14
N GLU A 558 -31.69 49.28 -38.90
CA GLU A 558 -32.39 49.55 -37.64
C GLU A 558 -33.91 49.63 -37.80
N ALA A 559 -34.62 48.98 -36.88
CA ALA A 559 -36.03 49.21 -36.58
C ALA A 559 -36.16 49.66 -35.12
N TYR A 560 -37.34 50.15 -34.75
CA TYR A 560 -37.56 50.71 -33.42
C TYR A 560 -38.83 50.17 -32.80
N VAL A 561 -38.88 50.13 -31.47
CA VAL A 561 -40.13 50.00 -30.71
C VAL A 561 -40.33 51.25 -29.88
N VAL A 562 -41.54 51.78 -29.89
CA VAL A 562 -41.88 52.93 -29.04
C VAL A 562 -41.89 52.48 -27.58
N HIS A 563 -40.96 53.02 -26.77
CA HIS A 563 -40.90 52.77 -25.33
C HIS A 563 -41.84 53.68 -24.56
N THR A 564 -41.87 54.96 -24.93
CA THR A 564 -42.78 55.97 -24.38
C THR A 564 -43.08 57.02 -25.45
N GLY A 565 -44.27 57.61 -25.42
CA GLY A 565 -44.69 58.67 -26.34
C GLY A 565 -45.47 58.15 -27.56
N SER A 566 -45.62 59.00 -28.58
CA SER A 566 -46.32 58.68 -29.82
C SER A 566 -45.58 59.18 -31.07
N VAL A 567 -45.66 58.40 -32.15
CA VAL A 567 -44.95 58.66 -33.41
C VAL A 567 -45.91 58.67 -34.59
N ASP A 568 -45.95 59.76 -35.34
CA ASP A 568 -46.71 59.89 -36.57
C ASP A 568 -45.92 59.34 -37.77
N ILE A 569 -46.52 58.44 -38.54
CA ILE A 569 -45.99 57.94 -39.81
C ILE A 569 -46.65 58.70 -40.96
N ARG A 570 -45.86 59.43 -41.74
CA ARG A 570 -46.33 60.29 -42.84
C ARG A 570 -45.68 59.90 -44.17
N LYS A 571 -46.46 59.94 -45.25
CA LYS A 571 -45.97 59.64 -46.61
C LYS A 571 -46.31 60.76 -47.57
N ARG A 572 -45.41 61.06 -48.50
CA ARG A 572 -45.65 62.06 -49.54
C ARG A 572 -46.43 61.44 -50.71
N VAL A 573 -47.62 61.96 -51.00
CA VAL A 573 -48.50 61.50 -52.09
C VAL A 573 -49.02 62.73 -52.85
N ASP A 574 -48.89 62.73 -54.17
CA ASP A 574 -49.37 63.81 -55.07
C ASP A 574 -48.96 65.23 -54.66
N GLY A 575 -47.74 65.37 -54.13
CA GLY A 575 -47.16 66.65 -53.70
C GLY A 575 -47.53 67.12 -52.28
N GLY A 576 -48.40 66.40 -51.56
CA GLY A 576 -48.77 66.68 -50.15
C GLY A 576 -48.29 65.61 -49.17
N GLU A 577 -48.16 65.95 -47.88
CA GLU A 577 -47.86 64.97 -46.82
C GLU A 577 -49.16 64.42 -46.21
N ARG A 578 -49.29 63.09 -46.20
CA ARG A 578 -50.45 62.38 -45.65
C ARG A 578 -50.03 61.58 -44.42
N LEU A 579 -50.76 61.74 -43.31
CA LEU A 579 -50.64 60.89 -42.12
C LEU A 579 -51.22 59.50 -42.43
N LEU A 580 -50.42 58.46 -42.23
CA LEU A 580 -50.79 57.06 -42.45
C LEU A 580 -51.23 56.37 -41.15
N SER A 581 -50.52 56.61 -40.05
CA SER A 581 -50.84 56.05 -38.73
C SER A 581 -50.09 56.84 -37.64
N THR A 582 -50.58 56.75 -36.41
CA THR A 582 -49.88 57.21 -35.21
C THR A 582 -49.60 55.99 -34.33
N LEU A 583 -48.33 55.76 -34.01
CA LEU A 583 -47.85 54.60 -33.28
C LEU A 583 -47.59 54.95 -31.82
N GLY A 584 -48.14 54.16 -30.91
CA GLY A 584 -48.00 54.32 -29.45
C GLY A 584 -47.05 53.31 -28.81
N GLU A 585 -46.99 53.32 -27.48
CA GLU A 585 -46.14 52.44 -26.68
C GLU A 585 -46.29 50.95 -27.07
N GLY A 586 -45.15 50.28 -27.28
CA GLY A 586 -45.07 48.86 -27.65
C GLY A 586 -45.23 48.60 -29.15
N GLU A 587 -45.50 49.61 -29.97
CA GLU A 587 -45.60 49.43 -31.42
C GLU A 587 -44.23 49.48 -32.11
N LEU A 588 -44.07 48.59 -33.08
CA LEU A 588 -42.88 48.49 -33.92
C LEU A 588 -42.96 49.53 -35.05
N LEU A 589 -41.85 50.19 -35.37
CA LEU A 589 -41.75 51.11 -36.50
C LEU A 589 -40.44 50.95 -37.27
N GLY A 590 -40.52 51.17 -38.58
CA GLY A 590 -39.37 51.12 -39.49
C GLY A 590 -38.94 49.71 -39.89
N GLU A 591 -39.65 48.67 -39.45
CA GLU A 591 -39.39 47.25 -39.77
C GLU A 591 -39.54 46.94 -41.26
N MET A 592 -40.43 47.66 -41.95
CA MET A 592 -40.70 47.45 -43.37
C MET A 592 -39.45 47.61 -44.24
N ALA A 593 -38.60 48.58 -43.90
CA ALA A 593 -37.35 48.84 -44.62
C ALA A 593 -36.36 47.68 -44.47
N LEU A 594 -36.37 47.02 -43.30
CA LEU A 594 -35.54 45.85 -43.03
C LEU A 594 -36.06 44.61 -43.77
N PHE A 595 -37.37 44.35 -43.72
CA PHE A 595 -37.97 43.19 -44.41
C PHE A 595 -37.83 43.28 -45.93
N ARG A 596 -38.00 44.48 -46.49
CA ARG A 596 -37.88 44.71 -47.93
C ARG A 596 -36.45 44.90 -48.42
N LYS A 597 -35.49 45.09 -47.49
CA LYS A 597 -34.13 45.53 -47.81
C LYS A 597 -34.12 46.75 -48.75
N ALA A 598 -34.95 47.73 -48.40
CA ALA A 598 -35.18 48.94 -49.20
C ALA A 598 -35.14 50.18 -48.29
N PRO A 599 -34.99 51.40 -48.86
CA PRO A 599 -35.06 52.64 -48.08
C PRO A 599 -36.40 52.80 -47.31
N ARG A 600 -36.42 53.68 -46.31
CA ARG A 600 -37.60 53.97 -45.47
C ARG A 600 -38.82 54.27 -46.34
N SER A 601 -39.91 53.54 -46.11
CA SER A 601 -41.13 53.60 -46.92
C SER A 601 -42.05 54.80 -46.63
N ALA A 602 -41.78 55.52 -45.54
CA ALA A 602 -42.50 56.70 -45.05
C ALA A 602 -41.60 57.45 -44.06
N SER A 603 -41.90 58.72 -43.79
CA SER A 603 -41.27 59.51 -42.74
C SER A 603 -41.90 59.21 -41.38
N ALA A 604 -41.10 59.22 -40.31
CA ALA A 604 -41.57 59.07 -38.93
C ALA A 604 -41.23 60.33 -38.13
N LEU A 605 -42.22 60.92 -37.46
CA LEU A 605 -42.08 62.14 -36.66
C LEU A 605 -42.60 61.91 -35.25
N ALA A 606 -41.89 62.38 -34.23
CA ALA A 606 -42.35 62.30 -32.85
C ALA A 606 -43.52 63.28 -32.64
N SER A 607 -44.72 62.78 -32.34
CA SER A 607 -45.88 63.64 -32.05
C SER A 607 -45.92 64.09 -30.59
N THR A 608 -45.25 63.37 -29.69
CA THR A 608 -44.92 63.78 -28.32
C THR A 608 -43.41 63.66 -28.08
N ASP A 609 -42.94 63.94 -26.86
CA ASP A 609 -41.62 63.45 -26.44
C ASP A 609 -41.62 61.91 -26.50
N VAL A 610 -40.66 61.34 -27.21
CA VAL A 610 -40.60 59.91 -27.53
C VAL A 610 -39.27 59.31 -27.09
N GLU A 611 -39.33 58.11 -26.50
CA GLU A 611 -38.16 57.24 -26.32
C GLU A 611 -38.38 55.96 -27.14
N LEU A 612 -37.39 55.61 -27.96
CA LEU A 612 -37.39 54.44 -28.82
C LEU A 612 -36.34 53.43 -28.34
N LEU A 613 -36.68 52.14 -28.44
CA LEU A 613 -35.72 51.04 -28.32
C LEU A 613 -35.22 50.65 -29.70
N VAL A 614 -33.91 50.69 -29.92
CA VAL A 614 -33.30 50.35 -31.21
C VAL A 614 -33.15 48.84 -31.34
N ILE A 615 -33.65 48.27 -32.44
CA ILE A 615 -33.54 46.86 -32.80
C ILE A 615 -32.77 46.75 -34.11
N LYS A 616 -31.54 46.21 -34.04
CA LYS A 616 -30.72 45.93 -35.21
C LYS A 616 -31.28 44.76 -36.03
N ASN A 617 -31.06 44.77 -37.34
CA ASN A 617 -31.61 43.79 -38.28
C ASN A 617 -31.26 42.35 -37.90
N GLU A 618 -30.00 42.08 -37.54
CA GLU A 618 -29.58 40.73 -37.11
C GLU A 618 -30.36 40.24 -35.90
N ARG A 619 -30.64 41.15 -34.95
CA ARG A 619 -31.42 40.83 -33.75
C ARG A 619 -32.89 40.62 -34.10
N LEU A 620 -33.47 41.44 -34.98
CA LEU A 620 -34.84 41.28 -35.45
C LEU A 620 -35.01 39.95 -36.22
N GLU A 621 -34.09 39.62 -37.12
CA GLU A 621 -34.06 38.34 -37.84
C GLU A 621 -33.93 37.15 -36.89
N TRP A 622 -33.05 37.24 -35.88
CA TRP A 622 -32.92 36.21 -34.86
C TRP A 622 -34.23 36.02 -34.08
N LEU A 623 -34.88 37.12 -33.69
CA LEU A 623 -36.16 37.09 -32.98
C LEU A 623 -37.24 36.41 -33.83
N ILE A 624 -37.35 36.75 -35.11
CA ILE A 624 -38.31 36.13 -36.04
C ILE A 624 -38.05 34.63 -36.22
N ARG A 625 -36.79 34.21 -36.32
CA ARG A 625 -36.46 32.79 -36.50
C ARG A 625 -36.68 31.97 -35.23
N ASN A 626 -36.44 32.54 -34.06
CA ASN A 626 -36.36 31.78 -32.80
C ASN A 626 -37.57 32.00 -31.88
N ARG A 627 -38.49 32.92 -32.19
CA ARG A 627 -39.67 33.23 -31.36
C ARG A 627 -40.96 33.19 -32.19
N PRO A 628 -41.55 31.99 -32.41
CA PRO A 628 -42.70 31.80 -33.29
C PRO A 628 -43.89 32.72 -32.99
N GLN A 629 -44.14 33.04 -31.72
CA GLN A 629 -45.27 33.90 -31.35
C GLN A 629 -45.08 35.36 -31.75
N LEU A 630 -43.86 35.88 -31.67
CA LEU A 630 -43.54 37.21 -32.18
C LEU A 630 -43.69 37.26 -33.71
N THR A 631 -43.27 36.20 -34.40
CA THR A 631 -43.40 36.09 -35.85
C THR A 631 -44.86 36.10 -36.30
N ILE A 632 -45.71 35.33 -35.62
CA ILE A 632 -47.15 35.31 -35.90
C ILE A 632 -47.76 36.71 -35.72
N GLU A 633 -47.35 37.43 -34.68
CA GLU A 633 -47.90 38.76 -34.41
C GLU A 633 -47.45 39.81 -35.43
N ILE A 634 -46.20 39.74 -35.89
CA ILE A 634 -45.72 40.56 -37.01
C ILE A 634 -46.51 40.25 -38.29
N LEU A 635 -46.75 38.97 -38.59
CA LEU A 635 -47.52 38.56 -39.77
C LEU A 635 -48.97 39.06 -39.72
N LYS A 636 -49.63 38.98 -38.56
CA LYS A 636 -50.98 39.53 -38.39
C LYS A 636 -51.03 41.02 -38.67
N ARG A 637 -50.09 41.79 -38.10
CA ARG A 637 -50.02 43.24 -38.30
C ARG A 637 -49.76 43.62 -39.76
N LEU A 638 -48.88 42.90 -40.44
CA LEU A 638 -48.66 43.09 -41.87
C LEU A 638 -49.90 42.74 -42.70
N SER A 639 -50.64 41.69 -42.33
CA SER A 639 -51.90 41.32 -42.97
C SER A 639 -52.97 42.41 -42.79
N GLU A 640 -53.13 42.94 -41.57
CA GLU A 640 -54.05 44.04 -41.27
C GLU A 640 -53.69 45.30 -42.08
N TRP A 641 -52.39 45.60 -42.20
CA TRP A 641 -51.91 46.72 -42.99
C TRP A 641 -52.26 46.59 -44.48
N VAL A 642 -52.05 45.42 -45.08
CA VAL A 642 -52.44 45.13 -46.48
C VAL A 642 -53.95 45.31 -46.67
N VAL A 643 -54.77 44.75 -45.78
CA VAL A 643 -56.24 44.88 -45.86
C VAL A 643 -56.68 46.34 -45.75
N SER A 644 -56.08 47.11 -44.83
CA SER A 644 -56.40 48.53 -44.66
C SER A 644 -56.05 49.37 -45.89
N THR A 645 -54.95 49.06 -46.59
CA THR A 645 -54.54 49.79 -47.80
C THR A 645 -55.39 49.44 -49.02
N ASP A 646 -55.87 48.20 -49.14
CA ASP A 646 -56.81 47.81 -50.20
C ASP A 646 -58.20 48.44 -50.00
N HIS A 647 -58.67 48.53 -48.75
CA HIS A 647 -59.94 49.22 -48.46
C HIS A 647 -59.88 50.70 -48.85
N GLU A 648 -58.79 51.40 -48.56
CA GLU A 648 -58.59 52.80 -48.98
C GLU A 648 -58.49 52.99 -50.50
N ARG A 649 -57.92 52.01 -51.23
CA ARG A 649 -57.88 52.04 -52.70
C ARG A 649 -59.25 51.81 -53.32
N SER A 650 -60.06 50.93 -52.71
CA SER A 650 -61.42 50.62 -53.18
C SER A 650 -62.39 51.81 -53.04
N GLN A 651 -62.14 52.76 -52.13
CA GLN A 651 -62.95 53.97 -51.97
C GLN A 651 -62.48 55.15 -52.85
N ARG A 652 -61.41 54.99 -53.65
CA ARG A 652 -60.86 56.02 -54.56
C ARG A 652 -61.12 55.75 -56.04
N ASN A 653 -61.69 54.59 -56.37
CA ASN A 653 -62.31 54.29 -57.68
C ASN A 653 -63.83 54.24 -57.49
#